data_AF-A0A7C3J7P3-F1
#
_entry.id   AF-A0A7C3J7P3-F1
#
_cell.length_a   1.000
_cell.length_b   1.000
_cell.length_c   1.000
_cell.angle_alpha   90.00
_cell.angle_beta   90.00
_cell.angle_gamma   90.00
#
_symmetry.space_group_name_H-M   'P 1'
#
loop_
_entity.id
_entity.type
_entity.pdbx_description
1 polymer ?
#
loop_
_entity_poly.entity_id
_entity_poly.type
_entity_poly.pdbx_seq_one_letter_code
_entity_poly.pdbx_strand_id
1 'polypeptide(L)'
;MAEFYIATSGSDEHPGTAEKPFATFARAQAAVRELKQIDPQPITVLVRGGTYYLEKPLTFEPVDSGTATQPVTYMAYPDEIPVLSGGGKLQCCWQPYRDNIMMCPLPEVKAGLLSFTQLFVNGKRQVRARYPNHDTSDPKNYTGYILAAGKINAEMEDHQAGVDDDMRFSSGAPRGIVFNPDTFTQKRWTRPHETIIHIYQAYYWGNLQWQIKEIDWDRRLIWFGHGGQQMGAKWHPSPCEVNEHSRFFIENVFEELDAPGEWYLDREAGFLYYLPEEGLDIEKATIEVPILQQVVRMIGTQVEPVHHVTLRGFQIAHTASTFLEPYSVPSLSDWAIHRGGAVFMEGTRNCSVEACFFDAVGGNAIFMNNYNRGNRVAGCKFTETGDSAICFVGSLETTVGTQRNFPYECQAVNNLIHDCGVFGKQVAGVYISRAKRITVAHNEIYHMPRAGICIGDGTWGGHLIEYNYIHETCRETGDHGPFNAWGRDKYWCLAQSHMPYTVMRSHDAGHVLVDAMEPVTLRYNFFKESSGWGLDLDDGASNYEIYNNLCVGVSMKLREGAYRTIYNNIWVHGANSPCFHVGNENNHDRYFHNITVMSVAAMEPEQDLNFEMGQGYGEIYTLIAPPAHGPWLEEIDHNCFYSDLGEFVARVQTRAEGDFIEWQEVRGRMEKKKYSLQEWQALGFDRHSIFADPQFIDPEKGDYRVKPGSPALKVGFENFDISSAGLLPDFPKQWRDKHAYQKPNHQGETKNV
;
A
#
# COMPACT_ATOMS: atom_id res chain seq x y z
N MET A 1 -20.90 6.39 33.57
CA MET A 1 -20.20 6.98 32.43
C MET A 1 -20.26 8.48 32.59
N ALA A 2 -19.11 9.14 32.65
CA ALA A 2 -19.05 10.59 32.73
C ALA A 2 -18.82 11.17 31.33
N GLU A 3 -19.47 12.29 31.04
CA GLU A 3 -19.48 12.89 29.70
C GLU A 3 -19.00 14.33 29.74
N PHE A 4 -18.07 14.66 28.84
CA PHE A 4 -17.72 16.02 28.49
C PHE A 4 -18.09 16.29 27.03
N TYR A 5 -18.33 17.56 26.71
CA TYR A 5 -18.79 17.99 25.40
C TYR A 5 -17.86 19.06 24.82
N ILE A 6 -17.53 18.93 23.54
CA ILE A 6 -16.78 19.93 22.76
C ILE A 6 -17.66 20.39 21.60
N ALA A 7 -17.75 21.69 21.34
CA ALA A 7 -18.43 22.27 20.18
C ALA A 7 -17.64 23.44 19.59
N THR A 8 -17.75 23.67 18.29
CA THR A 8 -17.15 24.85 17.62
C THR A 8 -17.73 26.18 18.12
N SER A 9 -18.92 26.16 18.70
CA SER A 9 -19.58 27.29 19.38
C SER A 9 -19.36 27.31 20.90
N GLY A 10 -18.53 26.42 21.44
CA GLY A 10 -18.26 26.29 22.87
C GLY A 10 -17.34 27.39 23.43
N SER A 11 -16.99 27.24 24.70
CA SER A 11 -16.02 28.11 25.39
C SER A 11 -15.25 27.29 26.43
N ASP A 12 -13.95 27.53 26.57
CA ASP A 12 -13.14 26.79 27.55
C ASP A 12 -13.37 27.23 29.01
N GLU A 13 -14.12 28.32 29.21
CA GLU A 13 -14.67 28.76 30.49
C GLU A 13 -15.93 28.00 30.89
N HIS A 14 -16.53 27.24 29.97
CA HIS A 14 -17.69 26.42 30.26
C HIS A 14 -17.31 25.16 31.08
N PRO A 15 -18.28 24.52 31.75
CA PRO A 15 -18.03 23.28 32.49
C PRO A 15 -17.91 22.03 31.61
N GLY A 16 -18.13 22.11 30.30
CA GLY A 16 -18.06 20.96 29.39
C GLY A 16 -19.31 20.10 29.36
N THR A 17 -20.47 20.64 29.75
CA THR A 17 -21.79 19.99 29.67
C THR A 17 -22.41 20.12 28.27
N ALA A 18 -23.44 19.35 27.94
CA ALA A 18 -24.12 19.43 26.64
C ALA A 18 -24.61 20.85 26.29
N GLU A 19 -25.15 21.59 27.26
CA GLU A 19 -25.66 22.95 27.09
C GLU A 19 -24.56 24.02 27.10
N LYS A 20 -23.42 23.71 27.73
CA LYS A 20 -22.25 24.59 27.85
C LYS A 20 -20.99 23.76 27.56
N PRO A 21 -20.72 23.46 26.28
CA PRO A 21 -19.57 22.65 25.90
C PRO A 21 -18.28 23.45 25.93
N PHE A 22 -17.16 22.74 26.08
CA PHE A 22 -15.81 23.29 25.86
C PHE A 22 -15.64 23.71 24.39
N ALA A 23 -14.69 24.62 24.12
CA ALA A 23 -14.30 24.97 22.76
C ALA A 23 -13.19 24.05 22.23
N THR A 24 -12.27 23.62 23.10
CA THR A 24 -11.04 22.94 22.67
C THR A 24 -10.86 21.54 23.26
N PHE A 25 -10.12 20.71 22.52
CA PHE A 25 -9.66 19.40 23.01
C PHE A 25 -8.72 19.53 24.21
N ALA A 26 -7.87 20.57 24.25
CA ALA A 26 -6.93 20.78 25.35
C ALA A 26 -7.66 20.97 26.68
N ARG A 27 -8.75 21.76 26.69
CA ARG A 27 -9.57 21.95 27.89
C ARG A 27 -10.27 20.65 28.32
N ALA A 28 -10.78 19.88 27.36
CA ALA A 28 -11.38 18.57 27.62
C ALA A 28 -10.36 17.59 28.20
N GLN A 29 -9.14 17.50 27.67
CA GLN A 29 -8.06 16.68 28.22
C GLN A 29 -7.75 17.03 29.67
N ALA A 30 -7.66 18.32 30.00
CA ALA A 30 -7.47 18.77 31.38
C ALA A 30 -8.62 18.29 32.30
N ALA A 31 -9.87 18.43 31.88
CA ALA A 31 -11.03 17.98 32.65
C ALA A 31 -11.05 16.44 32.83
N VAL A 32 -10.70 15.68 31.80
CA VAL A 32 -10.56 14.21 31.86
C VAL A 32 -9.47 13.80 32.85
N ARG A 33 -8.31 14.48 32.82
CA ARG A 33 -7.17 14.22 33.73
C ARG A 33 -7.53 14.48 35.20
N GLU A 34 -8.35 15.48 35.47
CA GLU A 34 -8.87 15.77 36.81
C GLU A 34 -9.89 14.71 37.24
N LEU A 35 -10.88 14.43 36.39
CA LEU A 35 -12.00 13.54 36.72
C LEU A 35 -11.53 12.10 36.99
N LYS A 36 -10.58 11.59 36.20
CA LYS A 36 -10.10 10.21 36.36
C LYS A 36 -9.39 9.95 37.69
N GLN A 37 -8.99 10.98 38.42
CA GLN A 37 -8.38 10.83 39.75
C GLN A 37 -9.41 10.58 40.85
N ILE A 38 -10.68 10.94 40.62
CA ILE A 38 -11.72 10.98 41.65
C ILE A 38 -12.95 10.11 41.32
N ASP A 39 -13.18 9.81 40.05
CA ASP A 39 -14.24 8.94 39.57
C ASP A 39 -13.62 7.76 38.82
N PRO A 40 -13.91 6.49 39.16
CA PRO A 40 -13.38 5.31 38.46
C PRO A 40 -14.21 4.89 37.23
N GLN A 41 -15.28 5.61 36.87
CA GLN A 41 -16.15 5.28 35.74
C GLN A 41 -15.51 5.62 34.38
N PRO A 42 -15.85 4.88 33.30
CA PRO A 42 -15.44 5.22 31.93
C PRO A 42 -15.80 6.66 31.58
N ILE A 43 -14.89 7.35 30.90
CA ILE A 43 -15.02 8.77 30.54
C ILE A 43 -15.16 8.89 29.03
N THR A 44 -16.19 9.63 28.60
CA THR A 44 -16.45 9.91 27.18
C THR A 44 -16.41 11.41 26.93
N VAL A 45 -15.74 11.83 25.87
CA VAL A 45 -15.75 13.20 25.35
C VAL A 45 -16.49 13.20 24.02
N LEU A 46 -17.70 13.76 24.02
CA LEU A 46 -18.57 13.88 22.85
C LEU A 46 -18.26 15.17 22.08
N VAL A 47 -17.91 15.03 20.80
CA VAL A 47 -17.52 16.14 19.94
C VAL A 47 -18.63 16.42 18.94
N ARG A 48 -19.18 17.63 18.99
CA ARG A 48 -20.23 18.09 18.09
C ARG A 48 -19.71 18.29 16.66
N GLY A 49 -20.60 18.25 15.69
CA GLY A 49 -20.31 18.46 14.28
C GLY A 49 -19.71 19.83 14.00
N GLY A 50 -18.82 19.88 13.03
CA GLY A 50 -18.08 21.08 12.64
C GLY A 50 -16.62 20.77 12.33
N THR A 51 -15.93 21.75 11.74
CA THR A 51 -14.50 21.62 11.43
C THR A 51 -13.66 22.25 12.53
N TYR A 52 -12.78 21.44 13.11
CA TYR A 52 -11.81 21.81 14.13
C TYR A 52 -10.44 21.92 13.47
N TYR A 53 -10.07 23.15 13.07
CA TYR A 53 -8.73 23.46 12.56
C TYR A 53 -7.74 23.46 13.72
N LEU A 54 -6.80 22.52 13.71
CA LEU A 54 -5.84 22.37 14.80
C LEU A 54 -4.60 23.22 14.54
N GLU A 55 -4.23 24.07 15.50
CA GLU A 55 -2.96 24.82 15.47
C GLU A 55 -1.76 23.91 15.75
N LYS A 56 -1.98 22.81 16.48
CA LYS A 56 -1.00 21.78 16.82
C LYS A 56 -1.70 20.42 16.93
N PRO A 57 -0.97 19.30 16.76
CA PRO A 57 -1.58 17.97 16.85
C PRO A 57 -2.25 17.74 18.21
N LEU A 58 -3.43 17.11 18.22
CA LEU A 58 -4.07 16.57 19.41
C LEU A 58 -3.19 15.44 19.95
N THR A 59 -2.46 15.72 21.03
CA THR A 59 -1.46 14.80 21.57
C THR A 59 -1.96 14.18 22.86
N PHE A 60 -2.03 12.85 22.89
CA PHE A 60 -2.26 12.03 24.07
C PHE A 60 -0.91 11.53 24.60
N GLU A 61 -0.67 11.75 25.88
CA GLU A 61 0.53 11.33 26.61
C GLU A 61 0.17 10.31 27.70
N PRO A 62 1.11 9.69 28.44
CA PRO A 62 0.78 8.70 29.46
C PRO A 62 -0.17 9.22 30.54
N VAL A 63 -0.16 10.53 30.79
CA VAL A 63 -1.11 11.21 31.69
C VAL A 63 -2.55 11.22 31.15
N ASP A 64 -2.80 10.89 29.89
CA ASP A 64 -4.14 10.76 29.29
C ASP A 64 -4.69 9.33 29.31
N SER A 65 -3.86 8.37 29.69
CA SER A 65 -4.25 6.96 29.74
C SER A 65 -5.47 6.71 30.63
N GLY A 66 -6.35 5.83 30.14
CA GLY A 66 -7.40 5.17 30.91
C GLY A 66 -6.94 3.82 31.46
N THR A 67 -7.88 2.96 31.84
CA THR A 67 -7.63 1.56 32.21
C THR A 67 -8.66 0.65 31.53
N ALA A 68 -8.50 -0.67 31.64
CA ALA A 68 -9.48 -1.62 31.09
C ALA A 68 -10.90 -1.42 31.65
N THR A 69 -11.02 -1.01 32.92
CA THR A 69 -12.32 -0.73 33.58
C THR A 69 -12.72 0.74 33.50
N GLN A 70 -11.78 1.62 33.15
CA GLN A 70 -11.96 3.06 33.04
C GLN A 70 -11.32 3.61 31.74
N PRO A 71 -11.79 3.21 30.55
CA PRO A 71 -11.24 3.72 29.31
C PRO A 71 -11.61 5.20 29.11
N VAL A 72 -10.82 5.89 28.29
CA VAL A 72 -11.06 7.26 27.87
C VAL A 72 -11.40 7.26 26.39
N THR A 73 -12.61 7.69 26.04
CA THR A 73 -13.09 7.72 24.64
C THR A 73 -13.35 9.15 24.21
N TYR A 74 -12.70 9.59 23.14
CA TYR A 74 -13.08 10.78 22.39
C TYR A 74 -13.90 10.31 21.20
N MET A 75 -15.13 10.79 21.04
CA MET A 75 -15.97 10.34 19.94
C MET A 75 -16.87 11.42 19.39
N ALA A 76 -17.24 11.26 18.12
CA ALA A 76 -18.29 12.04 17.51
C ALA A 76 -19.61 11.94 18.29
N TYR A 77 -20.30 13.08 18.41
CA TYR A 77 -21.68 13.10 18.87
C TYR A 77 -22.56 12.30 17.88
N PRO A 78 -23.57 11.55 18.36
CA PRO A 78 -24.41 10.72 17.49
C PRO A 78 -24.95 11.50 16.29
N ASP A 79 -24.86 10.88 15.11
CA ASP A 79 -25.31 11.41 13.81
C ASP A 79 -24.63 12.72 13.34
N GLU A 80 -23.58 13.17 14.03
CA GLU A 80 -22.77 14.33 13.64
C GLU A 80 -21.36 13.89 13.20
N ILE A 81 -20.75 14.65 12.28
CA ILE A 81 -19.40 14.37 11.75
C ILE A 81 -18.46 15.52 12.14
N PRO A 82 -17.73 15.42 13.26
CA PRO A 82 -16.64 16.33 13.55
C PRO A 82 -15.45 16.06 12.63
N VAL A 83 -14.93 17.12 12.01
CA VAL A 83 -13.72 17.08 11.18
C VAL A 83 -12.54 17.57 12.00
N LEU A 84 -11.54 16.71 12.21
CA LEU A 84 -10.23 17.09 12.73
C LEU A 84 -9.34 17.46 11.53
N SER A 85 -9.14 18.75 11.32
CA SER A 85 -8.40 19.27 10.18
C SER A 85 -6.96 19.59 10.58
N GLY A 86 -6.00 19.03 9.85
CA GLY A 86 -4.61 19.46 9.88
C GLY A 86 -4.34 20.73 9.08
N GLY A 87 -5.36 21.28 8.41
CA GLY A 87 -5.24 22.48 7.59
C GLY A 87 -5.68 23.76 8.30
N GLY A 88 -5.80 24.83 7.51
CA GLY A 88 -6.40 26.10 7.90
C GLY A 88 -7.22 26.68 6.75
N LYS A 89 -8.22 27.51 7.08
CA LYS A 89 -8.95 28.29 6.08
C LYS A 89 -8.08 29.42 5.56
N LEU A 90 -8.03 29.55 4.25
CA LEU A 90 -7.39 30.67 3.57
C LEU A 90 -8.46 31.72 3.25
N GLN A 91 -8.24 32.96 3.69
CA GLN A 91 -9.11 34.07 3.33
C GLN A 91 -8.66 34.62 1.99
N CYS A 92 -9.36 34.21 0.92
CA CYS A 92 -8.99 34.62 -0.42
C CYS A 92 -9.78 35.85 -0.89
N CYS A 93 -9.06 36.95 -1.12
CA CYS A 93 -9.59 38.12 -1.84
C CYS A 93 -9.30 37.94 -3.32
N TRP A 94 -10.15 37.19 -4.01
CA TRP A 94 -9.94 36.84 -5.41
C TRP A 94 -10.02 38.05 -6.34
N GLN A 95 -9.14 38.06 -7.33
CA GLN A 95 -9.09 39.06 -8.38
C GLN A 95 -8.92 38.35 -9.73
N PRO A 96 -9.62 38.78 -10.79
CA PRO A 96 -9.33 38.29 -12.12
C PRO A 96 -7.87 38.56 -12.49
N TYR A 97 -7.20 37.57 -13.07
CA TYR A 97 -5.85 37.72 -13.61
C TYR A 97 -5.88 37.74 -15.15
N ARG A 98 -5.82 36.57 -15.81
CA ARG A 98 -5.95 36.39 -17.26
C ARG A 98 -6.47 34.99 -17.56
N ASP A 99 -7.00 34.75 -18.77
CA ASP A 99 -7.36 33.40 -19.23
C ASP A 99 -8.26 32.63 -18.23
N ASN A 100 -9.17 33.36 -17.58
CA ASN A 100 -10.05 32.89 -16.49
C ASN A 100 -9.35 32.44 -15.19
N ILE A 101 -8.04 32.58 -15.10
CA ILE A 101 -7.29 32.40 -13.86
C ILE A 101 -7.66 33.52 -12.89
N MET A 102 -7.95 33.12 -11.66
CA MET A 102 -8.14 34.00 -10.52
C MET A 102 -6.84 34.04 -9.71
N MET A 103 -6.52 35.18 -9.14
CA MET A 103 -5.38 35.35 -8.25
C MET A 103 -5.80 35.90 -6.90
N CYS A 104 -5.13 35.47 -5.83
CA CYS A 104 -5.32 35.94 -4.48
C CYS A 104 -3.97 36.36 -3.88
N PRO A 105 -3.81 37.62 -3.41
CA PRO A 105 -2.64 38.03 -2.65
C PRO A 105 -2.59 37.33 -1.29
N LEU A 106 -1.44 36.75 -0.94
CA LEU A 106 -1.16 36.05 0.32
C LEU A 106 0.12 36.61 0.96
N PRO A 107 0.03 37.69 1.78
CA PRO A 107 1.18 38.32 2.42
C PRO A 107 2.00 37.37 3.30
N GLU A 108 1.36 36.42 3.98
CA GLU A 108 1.99 35.40 4.81
C GLU A 108 2.86 34.43 4.01
N VAL A 109 2.50 34.14 2.76
CA VAL A 109 3.31 33.34 1.84
C VAL A 109 4.55 34.13 1.44
N LYS A 110 4.38 35.41 1.07
CA LYS A 110 5.50 36.31 0.75
C LYS A 110 6.48 36.47 1.92
N ALA A 111 5.97 36.46 3.14
CA ALA A 111 6.76 36.55 4.36
C ALA A 111 7.44 35.23 4.75
N GLY A 112 7.20 34.14 4.02
CA GLY A 112 7.74 32.81 4.33
C GLY A 112 7.09 32.15 5.55
N LEU A 113 5.93 32.64 5.99
CA LEU A 113 5.20 32.12 7.17
C LEU A 113 4.22 31.00 6.80
N LEU A 114 3.88 30.87 5.52
CA LEU A 114 2.97 29.85 5.00
C LEU A 114 3.49 29.29 3.68
N SER A 115 3.53 27.97 3.56
CA SER A 115 3.82 27.27 2.31
C SER A 115 3.07 25.94 2.31
N PHE A 116 2.55 25.54 1.16
CA PHE A 116 1.77 24.32 1.01
C PHE A 116 1.95 23.72 -0.39
N THR A 117 1.60 22.44 -0.49
CA THR A 117 1.70 21.60 -1.71
C THR A 117 0.35 21.02 -2.13
N GLN A 118 -0.71 21.31 -1.37
CA GLN A 118 -2.07 20.88 -1.64
C GLN A 118 -3.02 22.07 -1.43
N LEU A 119 -4.11 22.10 -2.20
CA LEU A 119 -5.19 23.06 -2.08
C LEU A 119 -6.50 22.29 -2.08
N PHE A 120 -7.41 22.67 -1.19
CA PHE A 120 -8.75 22.10 -1.11
C PHE A 120 -9.77 23.21 -1.37
N VAL A 121 -10.74 22.94 -2.24
CA VAL A 121 -11.83 23.85 -2.58
C VAL A 121 -13.14 23.12 -2.31
N ASN A 122 -13.92 23.62 -1.34
CA ASN A 122 -15.14 22.97 -0.86
C ASN A 122 -14.92 21.49 -0.46
N GLY A 123 -13.79 21.20 0.18
CA GLY A 123 -13.39 19.84 0.59
C GLY A 123 -12.78 18.96 -0.51
N LYS A 124 -12.78 19.39 -1.78
CA LYS A 124 -12.17 18.64 -2.89
C LYS A 124 -10.71 19.05 -3.10
N ARG A 125 -9.78 18.09 -3.06
CA ARG A 125 -8.37 18.28 -3.43
C ARG A 125 -8.27 18.77 -4.88
N GLN A 126 -7.51 19.85 -5.09
CA GLN A 126 -7.28 20.44 -6.41
C GLN A 126 -5.93 20.01 -6.99
N VAL A 127 -5.82 20.01 -8.31
CA VAL A 127 -4.61 19.59 -9.04
C VAL A 127 -3.59 20.73 -9.00
N ARG A 128 -2.37 20.46 -8.55
CA ARG A 128 -1.30 21.45 -8.68
C ARG A 128 -0.90 21.53 -10.15
N ALA A 129 -0.82 22.74 -10.70
CA ALA A 129 -0.56 22.98 -12.13
C ALA A 129 0.60 22.12 -12.64
N ARG A 130 0.33 21.31 -13.67
CA ARG A 130 1.24 20.22 -14.08
C ARG A 130 1.29 19.99 -15.58
N TYR A 131 2.37 19.38 -16.03
CA TYR A 131 2.48 18.83 -17.37
C TYR A 131 2.81 17.33 -17.36
N PRO A 132 2.13 16.53 -18.19
CA PRO A 132 0.88 16.86 -18.89
C PRO A 132 -0.29 17.00 -17.90
N ASN A 133 -1.39 17.60 -18.39
CA ASN A 133 -2.65 17.66 -17.66
C ASN A 133 -3.21 16.25 -17.43
N HIS A 134 -3.76 16.04 -16.24
CA HIS A 134 -4.39 14.79 -15.85
C HIS A 134 -5.91 14.89 -16.04
N ASP A 135 -6.51 13.91 -16.74
CA ASP A 135 -7.95 13.81 -16.86
C ASP A 135 -8.52 13.07 -15.64
N THR A 136 -9.07 13.84 -14.72
CA THR A 136 -9.69 13.33 -13.49
C THR A 136 -11.01 12.58 -13.75
N SER A 137 -11.60 12.69 -14.94
CA SER A 137 -12.82 11.96 -15.32
C SER A 137 -12.55 10.54 -15.81
N ASP A 138 -11.29 10.23 -16.13
CA ASP A 138 -10.85 8.91 -16.59
C ASP A 138 -9.72 8.35 -15.71
N PRO A 139 -10.01 8.01 -14.44
CA PRO A 139 -9.01 7.47 -13.52
C PRO A 139 -8.53 6.06 -13.91
N LYS A 140 -9.14 5.41 -14.91
CA LYS A 140 -8.81 4.05 -15.32
C LYS A 140 -7.69 3.97 -16.35
N ASN A 141 -7.51 5.01 -17.16
CA ASN A 141 -6.55 4.99 -18.26
C ASN A 141 -5.20 5.67 -17.96
N TYR A 142 -4.92 6.04 -16.69
CA TYR A 142 -3.66 6.66 -16.24
C TYR A 142 -3.20 7.79 -17.15
N THR A 143 -4.11 8.75 -17.40
CA THR A 143 -3.85 9.94 -18.22
C THR A 143 -2.88 10.90 -17.52
N GLY A 144 -2.27 11.82 -18.27
CA GLY A 144 -1.41 12.86 -17.71
C GLY A 144 0.04 12.47 -17.47
N TYR A 145 0.56 11.49 -18.20
CA TYR A 145 1.97 11.08 -18.16
C TYR A 145 2.59 11.11 -19.56
N ILE A 146 3.90 11.32 -19.62
CA ILE A 146 4.74 11.09 -20.80
C ILE A 146 5.93 10.20 -20.42
N LEU A 147 6.61 9.66 -21.43
CA LEU A 147 7.81 8.84 -21.24
C LEU A 147 9.07 9.69 -21.27
N ALA A 148 10.05 9.33 -20.45
CA ALA A 148 11.42 9.81 -20.63
C ALA A 148 11.98 9.28 -21.97
N ALA A 149 12.92 10.00 -22.58
CA ALA A 149 13.65 9.55 -23.76
C ALA A 149 14.91 8.74 -23.39
N GLY A 150 15.25 8.67 -22.10
CA GLY A 150 16.42 7.97 -21.56
C GLY A 150 16.91 8.62 -20.27
N LYS A 151 17.98 8.07 -19.70
CA LYS A 151 18.68 8.63 -18.53
C LYS A 151 19.80 9.59 -18.93
N ILE A 152 20.15 10.50 -18.03
CA ILE A 152 21.40 11.27 -18.17
C ILE A 152 22.58 10.33 -17.86
N ASN A 153 23.46 10.15 -18.83
CA ASN A 153 24.67 9.33 -18.71
C ASN A 153 25.64 9.87 -17.65
N ALA A 154 26.33 8.94 -16.97
CA ALA A 154 27.25 9.25 -15.90
C ALA A 154 28.44 10.13 -16.34
N GLU A 155 28.87 10.06 -17.61
CA GLU A 155 29.99 10.86 -18.11
C GLU A 155 29.62 12.33 -18.40
N MET A 156 28.34 12.68 -18.44
CA MET A 156 27.93 14.06 -18.71
C MET A 156 28.27 14.96 -17.51
N GLU A 157 28.95 16.07 -17.76
CA GLU A 157 29.32 17.02 -16.71
C GLU A 157 28.08 17.77 -16.20
N ASP A 158 27.83 17.71 -14.88
CA ASP A 158 26.86 18.60 -14.24
C ASP A 158 27.60 19.87 -13.85
N HIS A 159 27.47 20.90 -14.69
CA HIS A 159 28.17 22.17 -14.53
C HIS A 159 27.71 22.96 -13.29
N GLN A 160 26.67 22.50 -12.58
CA GLN A 160 26.18 23.07 -11.34
C GLN A 160 26.28 22.06 -10.18
N ALA A 161 27.09 21.00 -10.28
CA ALA A 161 27.22 19.99 -9.22
C ALA A 161 27.51 20.66 -7.86
N GLY A 162 26.51 20.65 -6.97
CA GLY A 162 26.68 20.96 -5.55
C GLY A 162 27.15 19.71 -4.82
N VAL A 163 27.40 19.82 -3.51
CA VAL A 163 27.48 18.61 -2.69
C VAL A 163 26.09 17.97 -2.73
N ASP A 164 25.97 16.76 -3.29
CA ASP A 164 24.76 15.96 -3.22
C ASP A 164 24.57 15.49 -1.76
N ASP A 165 24.08 16.40 -0.90
CA ASP A 165 24.00 16.20 0.55
C ASP A 165 22.96 15.13 0.98
N ASP A 166 22.14 14.62 0.04
CA ASP A 166 21.01 13.75 0.37
C ASP A 166 20.76 12.52 -0.53
N MET A 167 21.75 12.08 -1.31
CA MET A 167 21.67 10.80 -2.05
C MET A 167 22.10 9.58 -1.22
N ARG A 168 21.96 9.66 0.12
CA ARG A 168 22.54 8.72 1.09
C ARG A 168 22.07 7.27 0.97
N PHE A 169 21.09 6.97 0.12
CA PHE A 169 20.41 5.69 0.04
C PHE A 169 20.84 4.79 -1.13
N SER A 170 21.56 5.30 -2.14
CA SER A 170 22.10 4.43 -3.22
C SER A 170 23.41 4.95 -3.80
N SER A 171 24.31 4.04 -4.18
CA SER A 171 25.60 4.36 -4.80
C SER A 171 25.52 4.76 -6.28
N GLY A 172 24.32 4.81 -6.87
CA GLY A 172 24.10 4.95 -8.31
C GLY A 172 22.75 5.57 -8.66
N ALA A 173 22.29 6.56 -7.90
CA ALA A 173 21.03 7.22 -8.16
C ALA A 173 21.01 7.94 -9.52
N PRO A 174 19.83 8.05 -10.18
CA PRO A 174 19.73 8.72 -11.46
C PRO A 174 19.99 10.22 -11.30
N ARG A 175 20.78 10.80 -12.20
CA ARG A 175 21.08 12.25 -12.17
C ARG A 175 19.97 13.10 -12.79
N GLY A 176 19.07 12.47 -13.52
CA GLY A 176 18.05 13.11 -14.33
C GLY A 176 17.66 12.28 -15.54
N ILE A 177 16.84 12.88 -16.40
CA ILE A 177 16.36 12.26 -17.63
C ILE A 177 16.64 13.12 -18.87
N VAL A 178 16.68 12.46 -20.02
CA VAL A 178 16.54 13.10 -21.32
C VAL A 178 15.03 13.15 -21.64
N PHE A 179 14.51 14.28 -22.08
CA PHE A 179 13.11 14.38 -22.51
C PHE A 179 12.99 14.38 -24.04
N ASN A 180 11.86 13.87 -24.55
CA ASN A 180 11.54 13.92 -25.97
C ASN A 180 10.89 15.27 -26.32
N PRO A 181 11.50 16.14 -27.15
CA PRO A 181 10.94 17.45 -27.49
C PRO A 181 9.63 17.37 -28.28
N ASP A 182 9.34 16.24 -28.95
CA ASP A 182 8.09 16.06 -29.71
C ASP A 182 6.88 15.85 -28.80
N THR A 183 7.09 15.35 -27.58
CA THR A 183 6.04 15.08 -26.59
C THR A 183 6.13 15.97 -25.36
N PHE A 184 7.26 16.65 -25.15
CA PHE A 184 7.43 17.59 -24.05
C PHE A 184 6.89 18.98 -24.42
N THR A 185 6.43 19.72 -23.41
CA THR A 185 5.90 21.08 -23.60
C THR A 185 6.91 21.99 -24.30
N GLN A 186 6.41 22.90 -25.14
CA GLN A 186 7.22 23.97 -25.73
C GLN A 186 7.21 25.25 -24.89
N LYS A 187 6.38 25.32 -23.84
CA LYS A 187 6.35 26.45 -22.92
C LYS A 187 7.67 26.50 -22.15
N ARG A 188 8.25 27.69 -22.04
CA ARG A 188 9.49 27.91 -21.31
C ARG A 188 9.16 28.28 -19.88
N TRP A 189 9.55 27.42 -18.95
CA TRP A 189 9.27 27.60 -17.53
C TRP A 189 10.27 28.57 -16.93
N THR A 190 9.76 29.60 -16.27
CA THR A 190 10.61 30.65 -15.67
C THR A 190 11.27 30.21 -14.37
N ARG A 191 10.67 29.25 -13.65
CA ARG A 191 11.16 28.75 -12.35
C ARG A 191 11.21 27.22 -12.28
N PRO A 192 11.97 26.54 -13.15
CA PRO A 192 12.03 25.07 -13.18
C PRO A 192 12.54 24.49 -11.85
N HIS A 193 13.35 25.23 -11.10
CA HIS A 193 13.91 24.78 -9.83
C HIS A 193 12.88 24.66 -8.68
N GLU A 194 11.66 25.22 -8.83
CA GLU A 194 10.56 25.05 -7.87
C GLU A 194 9.68 23.82 -8.19
N THR A 195 9.91 23.18 -9.33
CA THR A 195 9.02 22.14 -9.87
C THR A 195 9.38 20.77 -9.32
N ILE A 196 8.38 19.89 -9.22
CA ILE A 196 8.56 18.52 -8.74
C ILE A 196 8.28 17.56 -9.88
N ILE A 197 9.25 16.70 -10.19
CA ILE A 197 9.03 15.55 -11.07
C ILE A 197 8.60 14.34 -10.25
N HIS A 198 7.53 13.70 -10.69
CA HIS A 198 7.10 12.39 -10.22
C HIS A 198 7.36 11.39 -11.34
N ILE A 199 8.29 10.47 -11.13
CA ILE A 199 8.77 9.55 -12.18
C ILE A 199 8.75 8.11 -11.72
N TYR A 200 8.21 7.21 -12.55
CA TYR A 200 8.24 5.78 -12.31
C TYR A 200 9.66 5.22 -12.48
N GLN A 201 10.04 4.36 -11.54
CA GLN A 201 11.24 3.56 -11.66
C GLN A 201 11.15 2.66 -12.91
N ALA A 202 12.28 2.37 -13.56
CA ALA A 202 12.37 1.72 -14.87
C ALA A 202 11.64 0.36 -14.99
N TYR A 203 11.49 -0.36 -13.87
CA TYR A 203 10.81 -1.64 -13.75
C TYR A 203 9.46 -1.55 -13.03
N TYR A 204 8.94 -0.33 -12.81
CA TYR A 204 7.64 -0.06 -12.22
C TYR A 204 7.44 -0.62 -10.79
N TRP A 205 8.51 -0.73 -9.99
CA TRP A 205 8.38 -1.09 -8.57
C TRP A 205 7.72 0.00 -7.71
N GLY A 206 7.67 1.23 -8.23
CA GLY A 206 7.16 2.42 -7.57
C GLY A 206 7.52 3.67 -8.36
N ASN A 207 7.29 4.83 -7.75
CA ASN A 207 7.75 6.11 -8.26
C ASN A 207 8.74 6.77 -7.31
N LEU A 208 9.47 7.74 -7.84
CA LEU A 208 10.39 8.60 -7.14
C LEU A 208 9.92 10.05 -7.34
N GLN A 209 10.10 10.87 -6.31
CA GLN A 209 9.83 12.31 -6.39
C GLN A 209 11.10 13.11 -6.16
N TRP A 210 11.36 14.07 -7.05
CA TRP A 210 12.51 14.95 -6.97
C TRP A 210 12.09 16.38 -7.25
N GLN A 211 12.65 17.33 -6.50
CA GLN A 211 12.71 18.71 -6.93
C GLN A 211 13.65 18.79 -8.15
N ILE A 212 13.18 19.41 -9.22
CA ILE A 212 14.02 19.65 -10.40
C ILE A 212 15.06 20.69 -10.05
N LYS A 213 16.30 20.46 -10.48
CA LYS A 213 17.40 21.41 -10.33
C LYS A 213 17.42 22.40 -11.49
N GLU A 214 17.39 21.87 -12.71
CA GLU A 214 17.49 22.63 -13.96
C GLU A 214 16.87 21.86 -15.13
N ILE A 215 16.44 22.60 -16.16
CA ILE A 215 16.10 22.05 -17.47
C ILE A 215 16.99 22.70 -18.53
N ASP A 216 17.84 21.88 -19.16
CA ASP A 216 18.62 22.27 -20.33
C ASP A 216 17.81 21.96 -21.59
N TRP A 217 17.19 22.99 -22.15
CA TRP A 217 16.31 22.85 -23.31
C TRP A 217 17.06 22.50 -24.60
N ASP A 218 18.31 22.95 -24.73
CA ASP A 218 19.12 22.73 -25.95
C ASP A 218 19.64 21.29 -25.99
N ARG A 219 20.09 20.77 -24.84
CA ARG A 219 20.54 19.38 -24.69
C ARG A 219 19.41 18.41 -24.39
N ARG A 220 18.22 18.91 -24.06
CA ARG A 220 16.99 18.17 -23.72
C ARG A 220 17.10 17.39 -22.42
N LEU A 221 17.70 17.99 -21.40
CA LEU A 221 17.99 17.35 -20.11
C LEU A 221 17.14 17.96 -19.01
N ILE A 222 16.62 17.12 -18.12
CA ILE A 222 16.07 17.52 -16.82
C ILE A 222 16.99 16.96 -15.74
N TRP A 223 17.64 17.84 -15.00
CA TRP A 223 18.49 17.47 -13.88
C TRP A 223 17.68 17.37 -12.60
N PHE A 224 17.87 16.29 -11.88
CA PHE A 224 17.21 16.12 -10.58
C PHE A 224 18.04 16.76 -9.46
N GLY A 225 17.35 17.24 -8.42
CA GLY A 225 17.95 17.85 -7.23
C GLY A 225 17.60 17.08 -5.96
N HIS A 226 16.90 17.73 -5.01
CA HIS A 226 16.53 17.12 -3.73
C HIS A 226 15.38 16.10 -3.89
N GLY A 227 15.57 14.87 -3.39
CA GLY A 227 14.52 13.84 -3.34
C GLY A 227 15.03 12.42 -3.61
N GLY A 228 14.15 11.55 -4.13
CA GLY A 228 14.50 10.21 -4.61
C GLY A 228 14.65 9.12 -3.53
N GLN A 229 14.03 9.30 -2.37
CA GLN A 229 14.21 8.44 -1.18
C GLN A 229 13.14 7.34 -1.05
N GLN A 230 12.19 7.26 -1.98
CA GLN A 230 10.97 6.45 -1.84
C GLN A 230 11.15 4.97 -2.22
N MET A 231 12.39 4.51 -2.41
CA MET A 231 12.72 3.13 -2.78
C MET A 231 13.74 2.53 -1.78
N GLY A 232 13.47 1.32 -1.29
CA GLY A 232 14.21 0.70 -0.19
C GLY A 232 15.21 -0.39 -0.54
N ALA A 233 15.33 -0.77 -1.82
CA ALA A 233 16.12 -1.92 -2.30
C ALA A 233 17.65 -1.77 -2.15
N LYS A 234 18.14 -1.71 -0.89
CA LYS A 234 19.54 -1.42 -0.52
C LYS A 234 20.57 -2.46 -0.97
N TRP A 235 20.13 -3.64 -1.37
CA TRP A 235 21.00 -4.70 -1.88
C TRP A 235 21.35 -4.51 -3.36
N HIS A 236 20.55 -3.72 -4.09
CA HIS A 236 20.74 -3.46 -5.51
C HIS A 236 21.67 -2.26 -5.71
N PRO A 237 22.61 -2.27 -6.68
CA PRO A 237 23.53 -1.16 -6.90
C PRO A 237 22.84 0.11 -7.46
N SER A 238 21.72 -0.05 -8.16
CA SER A 238 20.98 1.03 -8.85
C SER A 238 19.44 0.89 -8.69
N PRO A 239 18.89 0.87 -7.46
CA PRO A 239 17.47 0.54 -7.23
C PRO A 239 16.51 1.60 -7.78
N CYS A 240 17.01 2.83 -7.96
CA CYS A 240 16.25 3.98 -8.42
C CYS A 240 16.43 4.23 -9.93
N GLU A 241 16.78 3.23 -10.74
CA GLU A 241 17.02 3.42 -12.17
C GLU A 241 15.80 4.00 -12.91
N VAL A 242 16.06 4.91 -13.85
CA VAL A 242 15.08 5.47 -14.80
C VAL A 242 15.59 5.27 -16.22
N ASN A 243 14.68 5.10 -17.18
CA ASN A 243 15.01 4.90 -18.60
C ASN A 243 13.83 5.30 -19.50
N GLU A 244 13.86 4.93 -20.78
CA GLU A 244 12.80 5.22 -21.76
C GLU A 244 11.42 4.59 -21.43
N HIS A 245 11.35 3.64 -20.50
CA HIS A 245 10.08 3.09 -20.01
C HIS A 245 9.51 3.90 -18.84
N SER A 246 10.29 4.78 -18.23
CA SER A 246 9.87 5.59 -17.08
C SER A 246 8.84 6.64 -17.50
N ARG A 247 7.59 6.44 -17.06
CA ARG A 247 6.53 7.45 -17.15
C ARG A 247 6.76 8.54 -16.09
N PHE A 248 6.48 9.79 -16.45
CA PHE A 248 6.57 10.90 -15.51
C PHE A 248 5.56 12.02 -15.80
N PHE A 249 5.35 12.86 -14.80
CA PHE A 249 4.77 14.19 -14.93
C PHE A 249 5.55 15.18 -14.04
N ILE A 250 5.39 16.47 -14.32
CA ILE A 250 6.01 17.54 -13.54
C ILE A 250 4.93 18.50 -13.08
N GLU A 251 4.91 18.80 -11.78
CA GLU A 251 3.96 19.73 -11.17
C GLU A 251 4.65 21.00 -10.63
N ASN A 252 3.82 21.95 -10.19
CA ASN A 252 4.20 23.28 -9.72
C ASN A 252 4.72 24.22 -10.81
N VAL A 253 4.12 24.15 -12.00
CA VAL A 253 4.56 24.97 -13.13
C VAL A 253 3.49 26.02 -13.46
N PHE A 254 3.80 27.29 -13.25
CA PHE A 254 2.84 28.37 -13.51
C PHE A 254 2.43 28.45 -14.99
N GLU A 255 3.37 28.23 -15.90
CA GLU A 255 3.09 28.25 -17.34
C GLU A 255 2.20 27.09 -17.80
N GLU A 256 2.07 26.04 -16.98
CA GLU A 256 1.17 24.89 -17.22
C GLU A 256 -0.12 24.99 -16.40
N LEU A 257 -0.42 26.14 -15.77
CA LEU A 257 -1.72 26.41 -15.19
C LEU A 257 -2.73 26.70 -16.32
N ASP A 258 -3.32 25.65 -16.89
CA ASP A 258 -4.18 25.76 -18.07
C ASP A 258 -5.37 24.79 -18.13
N ALA A 259 -5.55 23.91 -17.14
CA ALA A 259 -6.75 23.10 -16.98
C ALA A 259 -7.64 23.55 -15.79
N PRO A 260 -8.98 23.45 -15.92
CA PRO A 260 -9.88 23.71 -14.80
C PRO A 260 -9.54 22.89 -13.56
N GLY A 261 -9.59 23.53 -12.39
CA GLY A 261 -9.21 22.93 -11.11
C GLY A 261 -7.71 22.98 -10.80
N GLU A 262 -6.89 23.50 -11.71
CA GLU A 262 -5.47 23.66 -11.44
C GLU A 262 -5.14 24.91 -10.61
N TRP A 263 -4.07 24.84 -9.80
CA TRP A 263 -3.56 25.96 -9.02
C TRP A 263 -2.03 26.05 -9.00
N TYR A 264 -1.51 27.25 -8.75
CA TYR A 264 -0.09 27.52 -8.54
C TYR A 264 0.11 28.51 -7.39
N LEU A 265 1.10 28.25 -6.53
CA LEU A 265 1.48 29.14 -5.44
C LEU A 265 2.82 29.80 -5.75
N ASP A 266 2.79 31.11 -6.08
CA ASP A 266 3.97 31.93 -6.21
C ASP A 266 4.47 32.35 -4.81
N ARG A 267 5.51 31.66 -4.33
CA ARG A 267 6.06 31.87 -2.99
C ARG A 267 6.83 33.17 -2.86
N GLU A 268 7.48 33.62 -3.93
CA GLU A 268 8.28 34.85 -3.92
C GLU A 268 7.39 36.10 -3.97
N ALA A 269 6.39 36.09 -4.84
CA ALA A 269 5.47 37.22 -4.99
C ALA A 269 4.36 37.22 -3.93
N GLY A 270 4.04 36.04 -3.37
CA GLY A 270 2.97 35.83 -2.41
C GLY A 270 1.59 35.86 -3.06
N PHE A 271 1.39 35.04 -4.10
CA PHE A 271 0.10 34.93 -4.78
C PHE A 271 -0.29 33.47 -4.96
N LEU A 272 -1.55 33.17 -4.69
CA LEU A 272 -2.20 31.94 -5.12
C LEU A 272 -2.94 32.22 -6.43
N TYR A 273 -2.64 31.43 -7.46
CA TYR A 273 -3.35 31.43 -8.73
C TYR A 273 -4.18 30.15 -8.83
N TYR A 274 -5.40 30.25 -9.33
CA TYR A 274 -6.31 29.12 -9.48
C TYR A 274 -7.18 29.32 -10.72
N LEU A 275 -7.32 28.27 -11.52
CA LEU A 275 -8.22 28.23 -12.66
C LEU A 275 -9.52 27.52 -12.23
N PRO A 276 -10.64 28.23 -12.00
CA PRO A 276 -11.85 27.63 -11.43
C PRO A 276 -12.48 26.57 -12.34
N GLU A 277 -13.04 25.52 -11.74
CA GLU A 277 -13.94 24.59 -12.45
C GLU A 277 -15.22 25.30 -12.92
N GLU A 278 -15.84 24.80 -13.99
CA GLU A 278 -17.09 25.36 -14.50
C GLU A 278 -18.20 25.30 -13.43
N GLY A 279 -18.88 26.43 -13.21
CA GLY A 279 -19.97 26.54 -12.24
C GLY A 279 -19.54 26.80 -10.79
N LEU A 280 -18.24 26.86 -10.49
CA LEU A 280 -17.75 27.23 -9.16
C LEU A 280 -17.95 28.72 -8.89
N ASP A 281 -18.74 29.06 -7.86
CA ASP A 281 -18.79 30.40 -7.28
C ASP A 281 -17.61 30.59 -6.32
N ILE A 282 -16.48 31.04 -6.86
CA ILE A 282 -15.21 31.12 -6.14
C ILE A 282 -15.24 32.08 -4.94
N GLU A 283 -16.08 33.11 -4.99
CA GLU A 283 -16.25 34.08 -3.88
C GLU A 283 -16.95 33.47 -2.66
N LYS A 284 -17.69 32.37 -2.86
CA LYS A 284 -18.36 31.62 -1.77
C LYS A 284 -17.65 30.32 -1.43
N ALA A 285 -16.62 29.95 -2.18
CA ALA A 285 -15.92 28.70 -1.98
C ALA A 285 -15.12 28.72 -0.66
N THR A 286 -15.12 27.60 0.04
CA THR A 286 -14.22 27.39 1.17
C THR A 286 -12.86 26.95 0.62
N ILE A 287 -11.83 27.75 0.88
CA ILE A 287 -10.46 27.47 0.47
C ILE A 287 -9.67 27.02 1.69
N GLU A 288 -9.08 25.83 1.62
CA GLU A 288 -8.32 25.23 2.71
C GLU A 288 -6.95 24.74 2.22
N VAL A 289 -5.95 24.89 3.09
CA VAL A 289 -4.57 24.47 2.82
C VAL A 289 -4.03 23.67 4.01
N PRO A 290 -3.21 22.65 3.80
CA PRO A 290 -2.65 21.88 4.89
C PRO A 290 -1.59 22.68 5.67
N ILE A 291 -1.50 22.46 6.98
CA ILE A 291 -0.50 23.06 7.87
C ILE A 291 0.27 21.97 8.62
N LEU A 292 -0.45 21.02 9.22
CA LEU A 292 0.08 19.93 10.02
C LEU A 292 0.24 18.65 9.19
N GLN A 293 1.35 17.94 9.39
CA GLN A 293 1.50 16.56 8.88
C GLN A 293 0.71 15.55 9.74
N GLN A 294 0.57 15.82 11.04
CA GLN A 294 -0.09 14.94 12.01
C GLN A 294 -1.23 15.70 12.71
N VAL A 295 -2.42 15.12 12.74
CA VAL A 295 -3.60 15.67 13.42
C VAL A 295 -3.71 15.11 14.83
N VAL A 296 -3.40 13.82 15.00
CA VAL A 296 -3.45 13.14 16.30
C VAL A 296 -2.14 12.42 16.56
N ARG A 297 -1.65 12.53 17.79
CA ARG A 297 -0.46 11.80 18.27
C ARG A 297 -0.79 11.06 19.55
N MET A 298 -0.43 9.80 19.65
CA MET A 298 -0.41 9.05 20.91
C MET A 298 1.04 8.68 21.21
N ILE A 299 1.66 9.40 22.13
CA ILE A 299 3.10 9.32 22.40
C ILE A 299 3.33 8.88 23.84
N GLY A 300 3.91 7.69 23.99
CA GLY A 300 4.42 7.20 25.26
C GLY A 300 5.78 6.56 25.05
N THR A 301 6.17 5.69 25.98
CA THR A 301 7.36 4.85 25.87
C THR A 301 7.01 3.39 26.15
N GLN A 302 7.96 2.49 25.97
CA GLN A 302 7.79 1.10 26.41
C GLN A 302 7.53 0.99 27.94
N VAL A 303 8.14 1.88 28.73
CA VAL A 303 8.07 1.90 30.19
C VAL A 303 6.78 2.58 30.66
N GLU A 304 6.45 3.71 30.05
CA GLU A 304 5.27 4.52 30.35
C GLU A 304 4.43 4.70 29.07
N PRO A 305 3.63 3.69 28.70
CA PRO A 305 2.85 3.78 27.47
C PRO A 305 1.57 4.60 27.65
N VAL A 306 1.07 5.18 26.57
CA VAL A 306 -0.33 5.62 26.49
C VAL A 306 -1.22 4.38 26.37
N HIS A 307 -2.29 4.28 27.15
CA HIS A 307 -3.14 3.09 27.09
C HIS A 307 -4.62 3.32 27.35
N HIS A 308 -5.45 2.50 26.69
CA HIS A 308 -6.92 2.52 26.80
C HIS A 308 -7.55 3.88 26.42
N VAL A 309 -7.01 4.48 25.34
CA VAL A 309 -7.55 5.69 24.71
C VAL A 309 -8.14 5.34 23.34
N THR A 310 -9.37 5.77 23.09
CA THR A 310 -10.08 5.54 21.83
C THR A 310 -10.44 6.87 21.16
N LEU A 311 -10.15 7.02 19.86
CA LEU A 311 -10.79 8.00 19.00
C LEU A 311 -11.85 7.30 18.14
N ARG A 312 -13.06 7.85 18.09
CA ARG A 312 -14.15 7.25 17.33
C ARG A 312 -14.99 8.23 16.51
N GLY A 313 -15.27 7.91 15.25
CA GLY A 313 -16.30 8.63 14.48
C GLY A 313 -15.86 9.95 13.82
N PHE A 314 -14.56 10.28 13.83
CA PHE A 314 -14.05 11.53 13.27
C PHE A 314 -13.76 11.42 11.78
N GLN A 315 -14.00 12.51 11.04
CA GLN A 315 -13.30 12.73 9.76
C GLN A 315 -11.94 13.37 10.05
N ILE A 316 -10.88 12.88 9.42
CA ILE A 316 -9.50 13.36 9.56
C ILE A 316 -9.02 13.76 8.17
N ALA A 317 -8.67 15.03 7.99
CA ALA A 317 -8.42 15.60 6.67
C ALA A 317 -7.34 16.69 6.68
N HIS A 318 -6.95 17.11 5.46
CA HIS A 318 -6.11 18.29 5.19
C HIS A 318 -4.71 18.26 5.83
N THR A 319 -4.04 17.11 5.83
CA THR A 319 -2.64 17.05 6.29
C THR A 319 -1.63 17.34 5.20
N ALA A 320 -0.48 17.90 5.59
CA ALA A 320 0.60 18.24 4.66
C ALA A 320 1.22 17.00 4.03
N SER A 321 1.74 17.17 2.80
CA SER A 321 2.32 16.06 2.05
C SER A 321 3.70 15.70 2.57
N THR A 322 4.08 14.42 2.48
CA THR A 322 5.36 13.91 3.01
C THR A 322 6.32 13.40 1.93
N PHE A 323 6.01 13.55 0.65
CA PHE A 323 6.74 12.90 -0.44
C PHE A 323 8.18 13.41 -0.67
N LEU A 324 8.60 14.54 -0.10
CA LEU A 324 10.01 14.98 -0.06
C LEU A 324 10.63 14.94 1.34
N GLU A 325 9.88 14.44 2.33
CA GLU A 325 10.42 14.23 3.68
C GLU A 325 11.30 12.99 3.72
N PRO A 326 12.14 12.81 4.76
CA PRO A 326 12.94 11.62 4.92
C PRO A 326 12.14 10.31 4.95
N TYR A 327 12.59 9.33 4.15
CA TYR A 327 12.11 7.95 4.18
C TYR A 327 13.12 7.04 4.90
N SER A 328 12.59 6.00 5.55
CA SER A 328 13.38 4.95 6.20
C SER A 328 13.15 3.63 5.48
N VAL A 329 14.17 2.77 5.48
CA VAL A 329 14.08 1.42 4.92
C VAL A 329 14.01 0.45 6.10
N PRO A 330 12.81 -0.09 6.42
CA PRO A 330 12.58 -0.79 7.69
C PRO A 330 13.14 -2.23 7.69
N SER A 331 13.30 -2.84 6.51
CA SER A 331 13.84 -4.20 6.31
C SER A 331 14.72 -4.23 5.05
N LEU A 332 15.17 -5.40 4.58
CA LEU A 332 15.85 -5.51 3.28
C LEU A 332 14.88 -5.69 2.09
N SER A 333 13.57 -5.49 2.30
CA SER A 333 12.60 -5.39 1.19
C SER A 333 12.88 -4.20 0.29
N ASP A 334 12.15 -4.13 -0.82
CA ASP A 334 12.25 -3.01 -1.77
C ASP A 334 11.57 -1.74 -1.26
N TRP A 335 10.95 -1.77 -0.07
CA TRP A 335 10.14 -0.69 0.47
C TRP A 335 10.93 0.35 1.25
N ALA A 336 10.75 1.62 0.92
CA ALA A 336 11.05 2.72 1.82
C ALA A 336 9.75 3.35 2.32
N ILE A 337 9.78 3.93 3.52
CA ILE A 337 8.59 4.52 4.13
C ILE A 337 8.91 5.75 4.99
N HIS A 338 8.15 6.81 4.80
CA HIS A 338 8.13 7.95 5.72
C HIS A 338 7.51 7.51 7.06
N ARG A 339 8.23 7.72 8.18
CA ARG A 339 7.78 7.30 9.52
C ARG A 339 6.83 8.29 10.19
N GLY A 340 5.80 8.69 9.46
CA GLY A 340 4.78 9.62 9.92
C GLY A 340 3.42 9.25 9.35
N GLY A 341 2.35 9.67 10.03
CA GLY A 341 0.98 9.58 9.50
C GLY A 341 0.06 10.59 10.16
N ALA A 342 -1.08 10.87 9.53
CA ALA A 342 -2.09 11.81 10.03
C ALA A 342 -2.52 11.48 11.48
N VAL A 343 -2.58 10.19 11.81
CA VAL A 343 -2.57 9.68 13.18
C VAL A 343 -1.27 8.91 13.42
N PHE A 344 -0.48 9.37 14.40
CA PHE A 344 0.80 8.75 14.74
C PHE A 344 0.74 8.12 16.14
N MET A 345 1.23 6.89 16.26
CA MET A 345 1.22 6.14 17.52
C MET A 345 2.59 5.53 17.81
N GLU A 346 3.14 5.82 18.98
CA GLU A 346 4.38 5.23 19.48
C GLU A 346 4.33 5.12 21.00
N GLY A 347 4.77 3.98 21.54
CA GLY A 347 4.74 3.78 22.98
C GLY A 347 3.31 3.61 23.51
N THR A 348 2.48 2.79 22.85
CA THR A 348 1.05 2.67 23.22
C THR A 348 0.60 1.24 23.46
N ARG A 349 -0.47 1.06 24.26
CA ARG A 349 -1.11 -0.24 24.52
C ARG A 349 -2.63 -0.15 24.56
N ASN A 350 -3.33 -1.06 23.88
CA ASN A 350 -4.80 -1.14 23.89
C ASN A 350 -5.47 0.21 23.55
N CYS A 351 -4.86 0.98 22.64
CA CYS A 351 -5.47 2.19 22.08
C CYS A 351 -6.20 1.86 20.79
N SER A 352 -7.20 2.66 20.42
CA SER A 352 -8.00 2.39 19.23
C SER A 352 -8.35 3.63 18.42
N VAL A 353 -8.39 3.45 17.10
CA VAL A 353 -8.93 4.41 16.13
C VAL A 353 -10.07 3.70 15.41
N GLU A 354 -11.31 4.16 15.65
CA GLU A 354 -12.50 3.40 15.28
C GLU A 354 -13.52 4.24 14.51
N ALA A 355 -14.15 3.66 13.49
CA ALA A 355 -15.21 4.34 12.74
C ALA A 355 -14.80 5.74 12.23
N CYS A 356 -13.52 5.98 11.96
CA CYS A 356 -13.03 7.25 11.45
C CYS A 356 -12.98 7.25 9.92
N PHE A 357 -13.05 8.43 9.31
CA PHE A 357 -12.87 8.62 7.88
C PHE A 357 -11.61 9.44 7.63
N PHE A 358 -10.62 8.85 6.97
CA PHE A 358 -9.42 9.53 6.50
C PHE A 358 -9.65 9.98 5.06
N ASP A 359 -9.72 11.30 4.88
CA ASP A 359 -10.11 11.94 3.64
C ASP A 359 -8.99 12.83 3.15
N ALA A 360 -8.36 12.41 2.06
CA ALA A 360 -7.33 13.19 1.38
C ALA A 360 -6.18 13.68 2.30
N VAL A 361 -5.65 12.77 3.14
CA VAL A 361 -4.47 13.05 3.98
C VAL A 361 -3.19 13.03 3.14
N GLY A 362 -2.20 13.87 3.46
CA GLY A 362 -1.03 14.13 2.60
C GLY A 362 0.08 13.07 2.59
N GLY A 363 0.04 12.09 3.49
CA GLY A 363 1.04 11.02 3.60
C GLY A 363 0.38 9.70 4.00
N ASN A 364 1.01 8.93 4.89
CA ASN A 364 0.33 7.78 5.49
C ASN A 364 -0.84 8.24 6.37
N ALA A 365 -1.92 7.46 6.44
CA ALA A 365 -3.06 7.83 7.28
C ALA A 365 -2.82 7.48 8.75
N ILE A 366 -2.49 6.22 9.06
CA ILE A 366 -2.16 5.77 10.42
C ILE A 366 -0.77 5.12 10.42
N PHE A 367 0.11 5.60 11.30
CA PHE A 367 1.45 5.03 11.46
C PHE A 367 1.69 4.58 12.91
N MET A 368 1.79 3.26 13.12
CA MET A 368 2.20 2.65 14.38
C MET A 368 3.71 2.41 14.38
N ASN A 369 4.43 3.38 14.94
CA ASN A 369 5.87 3.41 14.99
C ASN A 369 6.42 2.64 16.19
N ASN A 370 7.41 1.78 15.97
CA ASN A 370 8.15 1.12 17.04
C ASN A 370 7.22 0.39 18.02
N TYR A 371 7.31 0.69 19.32
CA TYR A 371 6.60 -0.03 20.37
C TYR A 371 5.08 0.24 20.37
N ASN A 372 4.27 -0.77 20.04
CA ASN A 372 2.81 -0.74 20.14
C ASN A 372 2.26 -2.12 20.54
N ARG A 373 1.25 -2.21 21.43
CA ARG A 373 0.69 -3.50 21.90
C ARG A 373 -0.83 -3.52 21.86
N GLY A 374 -1.45 -4.52 21.24
CA GLY A 374 -2.91 -4.69 21.35
C GLY A 374 -3.73 -3.54 20.78
N ASN A 375 -3.14 -2.69 19.92
CA ASN A 375 -3.86 -1.55 19.36
C ASN A 375 -4.74 -1.98 18.20
N ARG A 376 -5.80 -1.19 17.96
CA ARG A 376 -6.82 -1.55 16.98
C ARG A 376 -7.20 -0.38 16.08
N VAL A 377 -7.18 -0.61 14.77
CA VAL A 377 -7.79 0.26 13.76
C VAL A 377 -8.98 -0.47 13.18
N ALA A 378 -10.19 0.09 13.33
CA ALA A 378 -11.37 -0.64 12.93
C ALA A 378 -12.58 0.15 12.47
N GLY A 379 -13.32 -0.36 11.48
CA GLY A 379 -14.50 0.32 10.97
C GLY A 379 -14.16 1.61 10.22
N CYS A 380 -12.89 1.85 9.89
CA CYS A 380 -12.45 3.10 9.31
C CYS A 380 -12.55 3.08 7.78
N LYS A 381 -12.76 4.25 7.19
CA LYS A 381 -12.63 4.49 5.75
C LYS A 381 -11.35 5.26 5.45
N PHE A 382 -10.65 4.91 4.38
CA PHE A 382 -9.46 5.58 3.90
C PHE A 382 -9.60 5.85 2.40
N THR A 383 -9.46 7.12 2.00
CA THR A 383 -9.42 7.49 0.59
C THR A 383 -8.48 8.65 0.31
N GLU A 384 -7.90 8.68 -0.89
CA GLU A 384 -6.98 9.73 -1.35
C GLU A 384 -5.80 9.98 -0.41
N THR A 385 -5.31 8.95 0.28
CA THR A 385 -4.11 9.08 1.12
C THR A 385 -2.89 9.34 0.24
N GLY A 386 -1.98 10.21 0.71
CA GLY A 386 -0.75 10.52 -0.01
C GLY A 386 0.12 9.29 -0.23
N ASP A 387 0.24 8.46 0.82
CA ASP A 387 0.93 7.17 0.81
C ASP A 387 0.01 6.04 1.32
N SER A 388 0.47 5.19 2.25
CA SER A 388 -0.24 3.98 2.71
C SER A 388 -1.35 4.29 3.73
N ALA A 389 -2.37 3.44 3.83
CA ALA A 389 -3.44 3.68 4.80
C ALA A 389 -3.03 3.31 6.24
N ILE A 390 -2.59 2.06 6.48
CA ILE A 390 -2.24 1.59 7.83
C ILE A 390 -0.85 0.95 7.83
N CYS A 391 0.06 1.48 8.66
CA CYS A 391 1.44 1.03 8.73
C CYS A 391 1.80 0.52 10.13
N PHE A 392 2.31 -0.71 10.22
CA PHE A 392 2.87 -1.30 11.43
C PHE A 392 4.38 -1.51 11.22
N VAL A 393 5.21 -0.61 11.77
CA VAL A 393 6.64 -0.61 11.46
C VAL A 393 7.48 -0.56 12.72
N GLY A 394 8.26 -1.63 12.96
CA GLY A 394 9.25 -1.69 14.04
C GLY A 394 10.55 -0.93 13.72
N SER A 395 11.51 -1.00 14.66
CA SER A 395 12.85 -0.43 14.47
C SER A 395 13.88 -1.54 14.30
N LEU A 396 14.64 -1.51 13.21
CA LEU A 396 15.75 -2.46 12.99
C LEU A 396 16.81 -2.41 14.10
N GLU A 397 17.20 -1.20 14.53
CA GLU A 397 18.33 -0.97 15.45
C GLU A 397 18.06 -1.41 16.91
N THR A 398 16.81 -1.31 17.35
CA THR A 398 16.41 -1.42 18.77
C THR A 398 15.57 -2.67 19.06
N THR A 399 15.59 -3.63 18.14
CA THR A 399 14.74 -4.82 18.22
C THR A 399 15.38 -5.98 19.02
N VAL A 400 16.70 -5.97 19.22
CA VAL A 400 17.41 -7.02 19.97
C VAL A 400 17.33 -6.75 21.49
N GLY A 401 17.10 -7.79 22.30
CA GLY A 401 17.12 -7.70 23.76
C GLY A 401 15.81 -7.23 24.41
N THR A 402 15.89 -6.42 25.47
CA THR A 402 14.74 -6.00 26.28
C THR A 402 13.92 -4.86 25.66
N GLN A 403 14.46 -4.15 24.67
CA GLN A 403 13.84 -2.98 24.05
C GLN A 403 12.57 -3.32 23.23
N ARG A 404 12.51 -4.47 22.54
CA ARG A 404 11.31 -5.00 21.85
C ARG A 404 10.46 -3.93 21.12
N ASN A 405 11.14 -3.03 20.41
CA ASN A 405 10.55 -1.85 19.75
C ASN A 405 9.93 -2.19 18.40
N PHE A 406 8.78 -2.84 18.46
CA PHE A 406 7.99 -3.24 17.29
C PHE A 406 6.49 -3.33 17.63
N PRO A 407 5.59 -3.19 16.66
CA PRO A 407 4.17 -3.47 16.87
C PRO A 407 3.92 -4.96 17.13
N TYR A 408 3.14 -5.29 18.15
CA TYR A 408 2.84 -6.67 18.53
C TYR A 408 1.37 -6.83 18.91
N GLU A 409 0.71 -7.84 18.32
CA GLU A 409 -0.72 -8.12 18.55
C GLU A 409 -1.64 -6.92 18.24
N CYS A 410 -1.25 -6.08 17.28
CA CYS A 410 -2.07 -4.98 16.79
C CYS A 410 -2.94 -5.42 15.61
N GLN A 411 -4.01 -4.66 15.32
CA GLN A 411 -5.07 -5.11 14.42
C GLN A 411 -5.51 -4.01 13.44
N ALA A 412 -5.73 -4.39 12.19
CA ALA A 412 -6.45 -3.63 11.17
C ALA A 412 -7.66 -4.44 10.72
N VAL A 413 -8.85 -4.11 11.26
CA VAL A 413 -10.05 -4.95 11.07
C VAL A 413 -11.28 -4.19 10.60
N ASN A 414 -12.04 -4.76 9.66
CA ASN A 414 -13.29 -4.16 9.18
C ASN A 414 -13.09 -2.75 8.61
N ASN A 415 -12.06 -2.53 7.78
CA ASN A 415 -11.79 -1.23 7.17
C ASN A 415 -12.06 -1.22 5.66
N LEU A 416 -12.49 -0.07 5.15
CA LEU A 416 -12.68 0.22 3.74
C LEU A 416 -11.51 1.09 3.26
N ILE A 417 -10.67 0.58 2.37
CA ILE A 417 -9.43 1.25 1.94
C ILE A 417 -9.42 1.32 0.42
N HIS A 418 -9.40 2.53 -0.15
CA HIS A 418 -9.33 2.66 -1.60
C HIS A 418 -8.79 4.00 -2.09
N ASP A 419 -8.32 4.07 -3.33
CA ASP A 419 -7.79 5.29 -3.96
C ASP A 419 -6.64 5.93 -3.16
N CYS A 420 -5.82 5.08 -2.53
CA CYS A 420 -4.64 5.50 -1.78
C CYS A 420 -3.40 5.66 -2.70
N GLY A 421 -2.37 6.35 -2.23
CA GLY A 421 -1.13 6.55 -2.99
C GLY A 421 -1.25 7.65 -4.04
N VAL A 422 -1.85 8.79 -3.66
CA VAL A 422 -1.95 9.98 -4.53
C VAL A 422 -0.55 10.45 -4.95
N PHE A 423 0.42 10.39 -4.03
CA PHE A 423 1.81 10.77 -4.29
C PHE A 423 2.70 9.53 -4.45
N GLY A 424 2.82 8.70 -3.42
CA GLY A 424 3.64 7.49 -3.45
C GLY A 424 2.95 6.34 -4.19
N LYS A 425 3.72 5.64 -5.02
CA LYS A 425 3.25 4.50 -5.81
C LYS A 425 3.84 3.18 -5.31
N GLN A 426 4.82 3.23 -4.39
CA GLN A 426 5.24 2.08 -3.60
C GLN A 426 4.50 2.08 -2.25
N VAL A 427 3.19 1.81 -2.28
CA VAL A 427 2.30 1.92 -1.10
C VAL A 427 1.38 0.71 -0.95
N ALA A 428 0.83 0.54 0.25
CA ALA A 428 -0.09 -0.56 0.57
C ALA A 428 -1.33 -0.04 1.32
N GLY A 429 -2.45 -0.76 1.22
CA GLY A 429 -3.57 -0.55 2.13
C GLY A 429 -3.15 -0.86 3.56
N VAL A 430 -2.53 -2.01 3.77
CA VAL A 430 -1.88 -2.35 5.04
C VAL A 430 -0.42 -2.76 4.81
N TYR A 431 0.50 -2.01 5.41
CA TYR A 431 1.94 -2.30 5.38
C TYR A 431 2.41 -2.82 6.74
N ILE A 432 3.11 -3.95 6.74
CA ILE A 432 3.66 -4.60 7.93
C ILE A 432 5.15 -4.80 7.73
N SER A 433 5.98 -4.33 8.66
CA SER A 433 7.41 -4.63 8.66
C SER A 433 7.96 -4.62 10.08
N ARG A 434 8.79 -5.61 10.41
CA ARG A 434 9.41 -5.78 11.73
C ARG A 434 8.35 -5.72 12.82
N ALA A 435 7.31 -6.53 12.69
CA ALA A 435 6.16 -6.60 13.57
C ALA A 435 5.83 -8.06 13.86
N LYS A 436 5.02 -8.33 14.89
CA LYS A 436 4.68 -9.70 15.27
C LYS A 436 3.17 -9.85 15.52
N ARG A 437 2.57 -10.97 15.10
CA ARG A 437 1.14 -11.27 15.35
C ARG A 437 0.15 -10.16 15.02
N ILE A 438 0.43 -9.43 13.94
CA ILE A 438 -0.52 -8.45 13.38
C ILE A 438 -1.71 -9.18 12.76
N THR A 439 -2.92 -8.76 13.09
CA THR A 439 -4.15 -9.27 12.48
C THR A 439 -4.69 -8.27 11.45
N VAL A 440 -4.90 -8.74 10.22
CA VAL A 440 -5.55 -7.96 9.15
C VAL A 440 -6.76 -8.75 8.70
N ALA A 441 -7.96 -8.33 9.11
CA ALA A 441 -9.17 -9.12 8.87
C ALA A 441 -10.41 -8.32 8.48
N HIS A 442 -11.27 -8.91 7.65
CA HIS A 442 -12.53 -8.29 7.22
C HIS A 442 -12.37 -6.92 6.54
N ASN A 443 -11.25 -6.65 5.88
CA ASN A 443 -11.07 -5.39 5.16
C ASN A 443 -11.53 -5.54 3.70
N GLU A 444 -12.02 -4.45 3.13
CA GLU A 444 -12.23 -4.31 1.69
C GLU A 444 -11.22 -3.30 1.16
N ILE A 445 -10.32 -3.76 0.29
CA ILE A 445 -9.18 -2.97 -0.20
C ILE A 445 -9.20 -2.96 -1.73
N TYR A 446 -9.30 -1.78 -2.35
CA TYR A 446 -9.36 -1.69 -3.80
C TYR A 446 -8.83 -0.38 -4.37
N HIS A 447 -8.68 -0.30 -5.70
CA HIS A 447 -8.13 0.88 -6.40
C HIS A 447 -6.79 1.34 -5.83
N MET A 448 -5.87 0.39 -5.67
CA MET A 448 -4.52 0.67 -5.15
C MET A 448 -3.51 0.73 -6.30
N PRO A 449 -2.53 1.65 -6.28
CA PRO A 449 -1.47 1.72 -7.30
C PRO A 449 -0.53 0.51 -7.24
N ARG A 450 -0.37 -0.08 -6.05
CA ARG A 450 0.48 -1.24 -5.77
C ARG A 450 -0.24 -2.26 -4.89
N ALA A 451 0.08 -2.38 -3.61
CA ALA A 451 -0.39 -3.52 -2.81
C ALA A 451 -1.75 -3.27 -2.14
N GLY A 452 -2.53 -4.34 -1.96
CA GLY A 452 -3.58 -4.35 -0.95
C GLY A 452 -2.96 -4.52 0.45
N ILE A 453 -2.24 -5.62 0.65
CA ILE A 453 -1.50 -5.92 1.88
C ILE A 453 -0.06 -6.28 1.52
N CYS A 454 0.90 -5.70 2.24
CA CYS A 454 2.32 -5.96 2.04
C CYS A 454 3.00 -6.29 3.37
N ILE A 455 3.75 -7.39 3.40
CA ILE A 455 4.65 -7.78 4.49
C ILE A 455 6.10 -7.57 4.05
N GLY A 456 6.74 -6.52 4.54
CA GLY A 456 8.12 -6.16 4.19
C GLY A 456 9.19 -7.12 4.71
N ASP A 457 8.88 -8.04 5.60
CA ASP A 457 9.80 -9.03 6.15
C ASP A 457 9.07 -10.15 6.91
N GLY A 458 9.70 -11.32 7.03
CA GLY A 458 9.16 -12.46 7.76
C GLY A 458 9.46 -12.44 9.26
N THR A 459 10.07 -11.37 9.79
CA THR A 459 10.62 -11.32 11.15
C THR A 459 9.54 -11.65 12.20
N TRP A 460 9.80 -12.67 13.01
CA TRP A 460 8.96 -13.35 14.01
C TRP A 460 7.66 -14.00 13.53
N GLY A 461 7.01 -13.43 12.51
CA GLY A 461 5.77 -13.91 11.93
C GLY A 461 4.57 -13.94 12.89
N GLY A 462 3.73 -14.98 12.74
CA GLY A 462 2.47 -15.13 13.48
C GLY A 462 1.36 -14.19 13.01
N HIS A 463 1.55 -13.48 11.89
CA HIS A 463 0.52 -12.62 11.31
C HIS A 463 -0.70 -13.44 10.87
N LEU A 464 -1.88 -12.88 11.03
CA LEU A 464 -3.14 -13.49 10.61
C LEU A 464 -3.83 -12.58 9.61
N ILE A 465 -3.93 -13.04 8.37
CA ILE A 465 -4.56 -12.34 7.25
C ILE A 465 -5.79 -13.14 6.85
N GLU A 466 -6.99 -12.68 7.22
CA GLU A 466 -8.21 -13.48 6.99
C GLU A 466 -9.46 -12.69 6.62
N TYR A 467 -10.34 -13.31 5.83
CA TYR A 467 -11.61 -12.70 5.43
C TYR A 467 -11.48 -11.32 4.78
N ASN A 468 -10.36 -11.02 4.11
CA ASN A 468 -10.24 -9.77 3.36
C ASN A 468 -10.81 -9.95 1.94
N TYR A 469 -11.41 -8.89 1.39
CA TYR A 469 -11.78 -8.82 -0.02
C TYR A 469 -10.90 -7.78 -0.71
N ILE A 470 -10.05 -8.21 -1.64
CA ILE A 470 -9.08 -7.35 -2.31
C ILE A 470 -9.25 -7.45 -3.82
N HIS A 471 -9.41 -6.30 -4.48
CA HIS A 471 -9.61 -6.22 -5.93
C HIS A 471 -9.10 -4.90 -6.51
N GLU A 472 -8.79 -4.89 -7.81
CA GLU A 472 -8.30 -3.71 -8.54
C GLU A 472 -7.10 -3.03 -7.86
N THR A 473 -6.08 -3.82 -7.53
CA THR A 473 -4.77 -3.39 -7.03
C THR A 473 -3.70 -3.47 -8.12
N CYS A 474 -2.46 -3.07 -7.83
CA CYS A 474 -1.35 -3.03 -8.77
C CYS A 474 -1.70 -2.29 -10.08
N ARG A 475 -2.47 -1.22 -9.93
CA ARG A 475 -3.06 -0.46 -11.03
C ARG A 475 -2.01 0.33 -11.81
N GLU A 476 -1.03 0.87 -11.10
CA GLU A 476 -0.05 1.78 -11.65
C GLU A 476 1.38 1.22 -11.68
N THR A 477 1.63 0.17 -10.90
CA THR A 477 2.95 -0.46 -10.72
C THR A 477 2.92 -1.93 -11.13
N GLY A 478 4.10 -2.56 -11.23
CA GLY A 478 4.27 -3.97 -11.59
C GLY A 478 5.12 -4.75 -10.57
N ASP A 479 5.39 -6.02 -10.86
CA ASP A 479 6.17 -6.93 -10.00
C ASP A 479 5.57 -7.11 -8.61
N HIS A 480 4.26 -7.28 -8.58
CA HIS A 480 3.53 -7.26 -7.33
C HIS A 480 2.15 -7.87 -7.47
N GLY A 481 1.54 -8.20 -6.34
CA GLY A 481 0.16 -8.66 -6.26
C GLY A 481 -0.67 -7.94 -5.19
N PRO A 482 -1.98 -8.24 -5.13
CA PRO A 482 -2.86 -7.77 -4.06
C PRO A 482 -2.33 -8.10 -2.66
N PHE A 483 -1.63 -9.23 -2.53
CA PHE A 483 -0.85 -9.58 -1.36
C PHE A 483 0.60 -9.81 -1.78
N ASN A 484 1.52 -9.18 -1.08
CA ASN A 484 2.94 -9.45 -1.25
C ASN A 484 3.64 -9.65 0.09
N ALA A 485 4.67 -10.48 0.08
CA ALA A 485 5.58 -10.63 1.21
C ALA A 485 7.03 -10.81 0.78
N TRP A 486 7.95 -10.29 1.58
CA TRP A 486 9.39 -10.60 1.51
C TRP A 486 9.84 -11.37 2.76
N GLY A 487 10.92 -12.14 2.61
CA GLY A 487 11.66 -12.77 3.70
C GLY A 487 13.16 -12.58 3.52
N ARG A 488 13.58 -11.40 3.06
CA ARG A 488 14.97 -10.98 2.91
C ARG A 488 15.61 -10.65 4.28
N ASP A 489 15.53 -11.60 5.20
CA ASP A 489 16.00 -11.43 6.57
C ASP A 489 17.41 -12.01 6.77
N LYS A 490 17.84 -12.29 8.01
CA LYS A 490 19.22 -12.70 8.33
C LYS A 490 19.71 -13.94 7.54
N TYR A 491 18.77 -14.80 7.13
CA TYR A 491 19.06 -16.08 6.47
C TYR A 491 18.80 -16.07 4.96
N TRP A 492 18.49 -14.90 4.39
CA TRP A 492 18.39 -14.75 2.94
C TRP A 492 19.77 -14.72 2.29
N CYS A 493 19.91 -15.44 1.16
CA CYS A 493 21.17 -15.56 0.43
C CYS A 493 21.08 -14.85 -0.91
N LEU A 494 21.66 -13.65 -0.99
CA LEU A 494 21.74 -12.89 -2.25
C LEU A 494 22.41 -13.70 -3.38
N ALA A 495 23.37 -14.57 -3.03
CA ALA A 495 24.00 -15.42 -4.02
C ALA A 495 22.99 -16.36 -4.69
N GLN A 496 22.01 -16.87 -3.94
CA GLN A 496 20.93 -17.73 -4.43
C GLN A 496 19.81 -16.98 -5.15
N SER A 497 19.70 -15.67 -5.02
CA SER A 497 18.67 -14.91 -5.73
C SER A 497 19.23 -14.30 -7.01
N HIS A 498 20.37 -13.60 -6.89
CA HIS A 498 20.81 -12.62 -7.88
C HIS A 498 22.23 -12.84 -8.43
N MET A 499 23.04 -13.75 -7.87
CA MET A 499 24.37 -14.08 -8.44
C MET A 499 24.31 -15.19 -9.50
N PRO A 500 25.37 -15.32 -10.34
CA PRO A 500 25.59 -16.42 -11.28
C PRO A 500 25.21 -17.81 -10.74
N TYR A 501 24.63 -18.63 -11.62
CA TYR A 501 24.27 -19.99 -11.26
C TYR A 501 25.53 -20.87 -11.15
N THR A 502 25.82 -21.34 -9.94
CA THR A 502 26.88 -22.33 -9.68
C THR A 502 26.27 -23.50 -8.92
N VAL A 503 26.76 -24.73 -9.16
CA VAL A 503 26.31 -25.92 -8.42
C VAL A 503 26.55 -25.84 -6.90
N MET A 504 27.40 -24.89 -6.46
CA MET A 504 27.71 -24.60 -5.05
C MET A 504 26.80 -23.53 -4.42
N ARG A 505 25.84 -22.98 -5.17
CA ARG A 505 24.91 -21.91 -4.75
C ARG A 505 23.78 -22.42 -3.87
N SER A 506 23.48 -23.72 -3.93
CA SER A 506 22.41 -24.29 -3.14
C SER A 506 22.81 -24.39 -1.68
N HIS A 507 22.03 -23.76 -0.82
CA HIS A 507 22.01 -24.09 0.59
C HIS A 507 20.62 -24.58 0.95
N ASP A 508 20.56 -25.52 1.90
CA ASP A 508 19.29 -25.95 2.48
C ASP A 508 18.52 -24.76 3.04
N ALA A 509 17.20 -24.92 3.24
CA ALA A 509 16.31 -23.97 3.94
C ALA A 509 16.89 -23.37 5.24
N GLY A 510 17.94 -23.97 5.80
CA GLY A 510 18.76 -23.38 6.84
C GLY A 510 17.96 -23.13 8.10
N HIS A 511 18.25 -22.03 8.78
CA HIS A 511 17.60 -21.65 10.03
C HIS A 511 16.56 -20.52 9.83
N VAL A 512 15.83 -20.48 8.71
CA VAL A 512 14.83 -19.40 8.47
C VAL A 512 13.81 -19.24 9.61
N LEU A 513 13.49 -20.33 10.32
CA LEU A 513 12.60 -20.33 11.49
C LEU A 513 13.20 -19.62 12.73
N VAL A 514 14.48 -19.27 12.72
CA VAL A 514 15.07 -18.39 13.75
C VAL A 514 14.60 -16.95 13.55
N ASP A 515 14.28 -16.55 12.31
CA ASP A 515 13.69 -15.25 12.02
C ASP A 515 12.17 -15.35 11.93
N ALA A 516 11.65 -16.16 11.01
CA ALA A 516 10.23 -16.44 10.84
C ALA A 516 9.76 -17.50 11.85
N MET A 517 9.74 -17.13 13.14
CA MET A 517 9.52 -18.05 14.26
C MET A 517 8.12 -18.67 14.32
N GLU A 518 7.10 -17.90 13.97
CA GLU A 518 5.70 -18.32 13.99
C GLU A 518 5.12 -18.21 12.58
N PRO A 519 4.32 -19.20 12.14
CA PRO A 519 3.80 -19.19 10.78
C PRO A 519 2.88 -18.00 10.54
N VAL A 520 3.05 -17.33 9.41
CA VAL A 520 2.07 -16.35 8.91
C VAL A 520 0.91 -17.09 8.27
N THR A 521 -0.32 -16.84 8.72
CA THR A 521 -1.52 -17.52 8.22
C THR A 521 -2.31 -16.64 7.27
N LEU A 522 -2.58 -17.12 6.05
CA LEU A 522 -3.49 -16.51 5.09
C LEU A 522 -4.68 -17.44 4.85
N ARG A 523 -5.88 -17.03 5.23
CA ARG A 523 -7.07 -17.87 5.05
C ARG A 523 -8.38 -17.15 4.82
N TYR A 524 -9.29 -17.78 4.09
CA TYR A 524 -10.62 -17.23 3.82
C TYR A 524 -10.61 -15.85 3.16
N ASN A 525 -9.52 -15.48 2.47
CA ASN A 525 -9.45 -14.23 1.72
C ASN A 525 -9.98 -14.42 0.31
N PHE A 526 -10.65 -13.39 -0.22
CA PHE A 526 -11.09 -13.33 -1.60
C PHE A 526 -10.25 -12.29 -2.36
N PHE A 527 -9.41 -12.77 -3.28
CA PHE A 527 -8.65 -11.95 -4.20
C PHE A 527 -9.31 -12.01 -5.57
N LYS A 528 -9.71 -10.86 -6.11
CA LYS A 528 -10.29 -10.75 -7.45
C LYS A 528 -9.53 -9.70 -8.23
N GLU A 529 -8.57 -10.14 -9.02
CA GLU A 529 -7.56 -9.27 -9.61
C GLU A 529 -7.19 -9.68 -11.03
N SER A 530 -6.53 -8.81 -11.77
CA SER A 530 -5.96 -9.13 -13.08
C SER A 530 -4.53 -8.62 -13.24
N SER A 531 -3.87 -8.23 -12.14
CA SER A 531 -2.60 -7.51 -12.14
C SER A 531 -1.35 -8.37 -12.36
N GLY A 532 -1.49 -9.65 -12.74
CA GLY A 532 -0.38 -10.59 -12.87
C GLY A 532 -0.23 -11.52 -11.66
N TRP A 533 0.81 -11.31 -10.84
CA TRP A 533 1.08 -12.13 -9.64
C TRP A 533 0.03 -11.84 -8.55
N GLY A 534 -0.57 -12.89 -7.95
CA GLY A 534 -1.65 -12.73 -6.96
C GLY A 534 -1.15 -12.68 -5.52
N LEU A 535 -0.97 -13.87 -4.94
CA LEU A 535 -0.22 -14.04 -3.71
C LEU A 535 1.27 -14.10 -4.07
N ASP A 536 1.93 -12.95 -4.00
CA ASP A 536 3.34 -12.81 -4.35
C ASP A 536 4.23 -12.93 -3.12
N LEU A 537 4.60 -14.17 -2.78
CA LEU A 537 5.60 -14.43 -1.77
C LEU A 537 6.97 -14.33 -2.45
N ASP A 538 7.51 -13.13 -2.46
CA ASP A 538 8.76 -12.77 -3.10
C ASP A 538 9.96 -13.19 -2.21
N ASP A 539 11.16 -12.76 -2.57
CA ASP A 539 12.45 -13.22 -2.04
C ASP A 539 12.46 -13.64 -0.57
N GLY A 540 12.60 -14.95 -0.37
CA GLY A 540 12.88 -15.55 0.93
C GLY A 540 11.68 -15.67 1.87
N ALA A 541 10.48 -15.26 1.45
CA ALA A 541 9.27 -15.35 2.27
C ALA A 541 9.05 -16.80 2.75
N SER A 542 9.19 -17.01 4.07
CA SER A 542 9.27 -18.33 4.71
C SER A 542 8.33 -18.47 5.89
N ASN A 543 7.96 -19.70 6.23
CA ASN A 543 7.04 -20.07 7.32
C ASN A 543 5.63 -19.49 7.15
N TYR A 544 4.90 -20.01 6.17
CA TYR A 544 3.53 -19.58 5.85
C TYR A 544 2.56 -20.77 5.90
N GLU A 545 1.33 -20.51 6.31
CA GLU A 545 0.19 -21.41 6.16
C GLU A 545 -0.90 -20.71 5.34
N ILE A 546 -1.17 -21.21 4.12
CA ILE A 546 -2.05 -20.56 3.15
C ILE A 546 -3.16 -21.54 2.78
N TYR A 547 -4.39 -21.26 3.21
CA TYR A 547 -5.52 -22.18 2.95
C TYR A 547 -6.89 -21.52 2.86
N ASN A 548 -7.82 -22.16 2.16
CA ASN A 548 -9.20 -21.70 2.02
C ASN A 548 -9.30 -20.29 1.41
N ASN A 549 -8.35 -19.88 0.56
CA ASN A 549 -8.43 -18.62 -0.17
C ASN A 549 -9.05 -18.86 -1.55
N LEU A 550 -9.86 -17.90 -2.00
CA LEU A 550 -10.38 -17.84 -3.36
C LEU A 550 -9.61 -16.76 -4.12
N CYS A 551 -8.93 -17.17 -5.18
CA CYS A 551 -8.17 -16.29 -6.06
C CYS A 551 -8.76 -16.38 -7.47
N VAL A 552 -9.35 -15.28 -7.94
CA VAL A 552 -9.94 -15.16 -9.27
C VAL A 552 -9.16 -14.14 -10.08
N GLY A 553 -8.66 -14.55 -11.25
CA GLY A 553 -7.86 -13.74 -12.14
C GLY A 553 -6.37 -13.64 -11.75
N VAL A 554 -5.99 -14.17 -10.58
CA VAL A 554 -4.60 -14.24 -10.12
C VAL A 554 -4.27 -15.59 -9.48
N SER A 555 -2.98 -15.92 -9.39
CA SER A 555 -2.46 -17.15 -8.77
C SER A 555 -1.44 -16.83 -7.67
N MET A 556 -0.44 -17.69 -7.46
CA MET A 556 0.61 -17.48 -6.48
C MET A 556 2.00 -17.48 -7.14
N LYS A 557 2.92 -16.76 -6.52
CA LYS A 557 4.35 -16.85 -6.75
C LYS A 557 5.03 -17.20 -5.44
N LEU A 558 5.82 -18.26 -5.46
CA LEU A 558 6.69 -18.67 -4.37
C LEU A 558 8.13 -18.48 -4.82
N ARG A 559 8.71 -17.33 -4.49
CA ARG A 559 10.09 -17.02 -4.84
C ARG A 559 11.01 -17.26 -3.66
N GLU A 560 11.91 -18.24 -3.78
CA GLU A 560 12.82 -18.64 -2.70
C GLU A 560 12.05 -18.93 -1.40
N GLY A 561 12.74 -18.99 -0.26
CA GLY A 561 12.11 -19.25 1.03
C GLY A 561 11.79 -20.72 1.28
N ALA A 562 11.15 -21.00 2.41
CA ALA A 562 10.97 -22.35 2.91
C ALA A 562 9.83 -22.47 3.95
N TYR A 563 9.43 -23.70 4.25
CA TYR A 563 8.43 -24.06 5.27
C TYR A 563 7.05 -23.46 5.01
N ARG A 564 6.61 -23.42 3.76
CA ARG A 564 5.27 -22.92 3.40
C ARG A 564 4.33 -24.10 3.13
N THR A 565 3.18 -24.10 3.78
CA THR A 565 2.13 -25.10 3.56
C THR A 565 0.93 -24.43 2.90
N ILE A 566 0.64 -24.84 1.66
CA ILE A 566 -0.39 -24.25 0.80
C ILE A 566 -1.41 -25.32 0.44
N TYR A 567 -2.62 -25.21 0.97
CA TYR A 567 -3.64 -26.25 0.78
C TYR A 567 -5.06 -25.75 0.73
N ASN A 568 -5.93 -26.49 0.06
CA ASN A 568 -7.36 -26.20 0.01
C ASN A 568 -7.70 -24.79 -0.50
N ASN A 569 -6.88 -24.23 -1.40
CA ASN A 569 -7.15 -22.97 -2.09
C ASN A 569 -7.78 -23.22 -3.45
N ILE A 570 -8.48 -22.21 -3.97
CA ILE A 570 -9.04 -22.21 -5.32
C ILE A 570 -8.34 -21.10 -6.12
N TRP A 571 -7.69 -21.49 -7.21
CA TRP A 571 -7.10 -20.59 -8.21
C TRP A 571 -7.91 -20.69 -9.49
N VAL A 572 -8.46 -19.58 -9.95
CA VAL A 572 -9.29 -19.55 -11.16
C VAL A 572 -8.80 -18.46 -12.08
N HIS A 573 -8.49 -18.85 -13.31
CA HIS A 573 -8.19 -17.93 -14.41
C HIS A 573 -7.05 -16.97 -14.10
N GLY A 574 -6.03 -17.45 -13.38
CA GLY A 574 -4.87 -16.64 -13.03
C GLY A 574 -4.18 -16.07 -14.27
N ALA A 575 -3.87 -14.77 -14.24
CA ALA A 575 -3.05 -14.10 -15.28
C ALA A 575 -1.73 -14.85 -15.51
N ASN A 576 -1.15 -15.41 -14.44
CA ASN A 576 -0.05 -16.37 -14.47
C ASN A 576 -0.45 -17.68 -13.82
N SER A 577 0.16 -18.80 -14.24
CA SER A 577 0.05 -20.08 -13.53
C SER A 577 0.71 -20.00 -12.15
N PRO A 578 0.26 -20.77 -11.13
CA PRO A 578 1.03 -20.95 -9.91
C PRO A 578 2.52 -21.22 -10.18
N CYS A 579 3.38 -20.40 -9.58
CA CYS A 579 4.80 -20.35 -9.94
C CYS A 579 5.71 -20.63 -8.74
N PHE A 580 6.66 -21.54 -8.92
CA PHE A 580 7.76 -21.79 -8.00
C PHE A 580 9.04 -21.23 -8.63
N HIS A 581 9.56 -20.15 -8.07
CA HIS A 581 10.61 -19.35 -8.67
C HIS A 581 11.87 -19.37 -7.79
N VAL A 582 13.00 -19.83 -8.34
CA VAL A 582 14.29 -19.92 -7.63
C VAL A 582 14.16 -20.67 -6.31
N GLY A 583 13.95 -21.98 -6.36
CA GLY A 583 13.76 -22.80 -5.16
C GLY A 583 15.04 -23.03 -4.34
N ASN A 584 14.88 -23.37 -3.06
CA ASN A 584 15.95 -23.91 -2.21
C ASN A 584 15.95 -25.45 -2.29
N GLU A 585 17.12 -26.07 -2.12
CA GLU A 585 17.15 -27.50 -1.77
C GLU A 585 16.47 -27.68 -0.42
N ASN A 586 15.69 -28.75 -0.30
CA ASN A 586 14.98 -29.08 0.94
C ASN A 586 14.20 -27.86 1.49
N ASN A 587 13.45 -27.15 0.65
CA ASN A 587 12.70 -25.96 1.09
C ASN A 587 11.56 -26.29 2.06
N HIS A 588 11.17 -27.56 2.23
CA HIS A 588 10.07 -27.98 3.10
C HIS A 588 8.70 -27.40 2.74
N ASP A 589 8.53 -26.93 1.49
CA ASP A 589 7.23 -26.46 1.03
C ASP A 589 6.31 -27.63 0.70
N ARG A 590 5.03 -27.44 0.99
CA ARG A 590 3.97 -28.42 0.77
C ARG A 590 2.81 -27.77 0.01
N TYR A 591 2.37 -28.39 -1.08
CA TYR A 591 1.27 -27.90 -1.93
C TYR A 591 0.27 -29.03 -2.25
N PHE A 592 -0.90 -29.02 -1.61
CA PHE A 592 -1.84 -30.15 -1.73
C PHE A 592 -3.31 -29.77 -1.57
N HIS A 593 -4.22 -30.60 -2.08
CA HIS A 593 -5.68 -30.37 -2.00
C HIS A 593 -6.15 -29.06 -2.63
N ASN A 594 -5.40 -28.46 -3.56
CA ASN A 594 -5.81 -27.22 -4.21
C ASN A 594 -6.61 -27.50 -5.49
N ILE A 595 -7.47 -26.55 -5.87
CA ILE A 595 -8.11 -26.52 -7.19
C ILE A 595 -7.42 -25.44 -8.03
N THR A 596 -6.90 -25.80 -9.20
CA THR A 596 -6.36 -24.84 -10.18
C THR A 596 -7.13 -24.98 -11.49
N VAL A 597 -7.79 -23.90 -11.89
CA VAL A 597 -8.56 -23.79 -13.14
C VAL A 597 -7.93 -22.70 -13.99
N MET A 598 -7.29 -23.07 -15.11
CA MET A 598 -6.65 -22.13 -16.01
C MET A 598 -7.48 -21.89 -17.26
N SER A 599 -7.37 -20.69 -17.83
CA SER A 599 -7.95 -20.36 -19.13
C SER A 599 -6.93 -19.61 -19.96
N VAL A 600 -6.69 -20.02 -21.20
CA VAL A 600 -5.76 -19.32 -22.09
C VAL A 600 -6.20 -17.89 -22.41
N ALA A 601 -7.51 -17.62 -22.38
CA ALA A 601 -8.05 -16.28 -22.63
C ALA A 601 -7.89 -15.33 -21.43
N ALA A 602 -7.72 -15.87 -20.22
CA ALA A 602 -7.53 -15.07 -19.01
C ALA A 602 -6.06 -14.98 -18.57
N MET A 603 -5.20 -15.85 -19.11
CA MET A 603 -3.76 -15.75 -18.93
C MET A 603 -3.26 -14.53 -19.69
N GLU A 604 -2.48 -13.70 -19.00
CA GLU A 604 -1.85 -12.50 -19.53
C GLU A 604 -0.33 -12.59 -19.28
N PRO A 605 0.36 -13.61 -19.84
CA PRO A 605 1.79 -13.80 -19.62
C PRO A 605 2.61 -12.63 -20.22
N GLU A 606 1.96 -11.74 -20.95
CA GLU A 606 2.51 -10.52 -21.54
C GLU A 606 2.54 -9.32 -20.57
N GLN A 607 1.68 -9.33 -19.53
CA GLN A 607 1.69 -8.36 -18.43
C GLN A 607 2.58 -8.78 -17.26
N ASP A 608 3.05 -10.03 -17.29
CA ASP A 608 4.13 -10.50 -16.44
C ASP A 608 5.43 -9.79 -16.87
N LEU A 609 6.15 -9.19 -15.92
CA LEU A 609 7.50 -8.65 -16.12
C LEU A 609 8.51 -9.68 -16.61
N ASN A 610 8.06 -10.92 -16.80
CA ASN A 610 8.74 -11.92 -17.59
C ASN A 610 8.63 -11.66 -19.11
N PHE A 611 9.00 -10.47 -19.63
CA PHE A 611 9.24 -10.03 -21.04
C PHE A 611 9.44 -11.09 -22.17
N GLU A 612 8.55 -12.05 -22.36
CA GLU A 612 8.49 -13.00 -23.48
C GLU A 612 7.01 -13.29 -23.77
N MET A 613 6.40 -12.43 -24.59
CA MET A 613 5.01 -12.55 -24.98
C MET A 613 4.71 -13.95 -25.55
N GLY A 614 3.69 -14.61 -25.01
CA GLY A 614 3.08 -15.80 -25.61
C GLY A 614 3.63 -17.19 -25.26
N GLN A 615 4.70 -17.32 -24.46
CA GLN A 615 5.32 -18.64 -24.20
C GLN A 615 4.67 -19.44 -23.05
N GLY A 616 3.93 -18.75 -22.16
CA GLY A 616 3.34 -19.33 -20.95
C GLY A 616 1.88 -19.80 -21.06
N TYR A 617 1.23 -19.63 -22.22
CA TYR A 617 -0.20 -19.94 -22.36
C TYR A 617 -0.52 -21.41 -22.05
N GLY A 618 -1.55 -21.62 -21.24
CA GLY A 618 -2.11 -22.93 -20.93
C GLY A 618 -1.42 -23.69 -19.81
N GLU A 619 -0.43 -23.09 -19.17
CA GLU A 619 0.34 -23.71 -18.10
C GLU A 619 -0.46 -23.76 -16.80
N ILE A 620 -0.42 -24.92 -16.14
CA ILE A 620 -0.97 -25.12 -14.80
C ILE A 620 0.08 -24.86 -13.73
N TYR A 621 1.35 -25.14 -14.06
CA TYR A 621 2.50 -24.77 -13.23
C TYR A 621 3.62 -24.16 -14.07
N THR A 622 4.32 -23.23 -13.43
CA THR A 622 5.63 -22.79 -13.88
C THR A 622 6.67 -22.99 -12.76
N LEU A 623 7.74 -23.72 -13.06
CA LEU A 623 8.92 -23.83 -12.22
C LEU A 623 10.08 -23.10 -12.90
N ILE A 624 10.63 -22.08 -12.25
CA ILE A 624 11.69 -21.24 -12.79
C ILE A 624 12.95 -21.46 -11.95
N ALA A 625 14.03 -21.87 -12.61
CA ALA A 625 15.34 -22.13 -12.01
C ALA A 625 15.27 -22.99 -10.73
N PRO A 626 14.67 -24.20 -10.78
CA PRO A 626 14.70 -25.09 -9.63
C PRO A 626 16.15 -25.58 -9.36
N PRO A 627 16.45 -26.03 -8.12
CA PRO A 627 17.75 -26.64 -7.81
C PRO A 627 18.12 -27.80 -8.75
N ALA A 628 19.43 -28.03 -8.94
CA ALA A 628 19.92 -29.14 -9.78
C ALA A 628 19.49 -30.53 -9.28
N HIS A 629 19.30 -30.66 -7.96
CA HIS A 629 18.91 -31.90 -7.30
C HIS A 629 17.65 -31.67 -6.45
N GLY A 630 16.70 -32.60 -6.54
CA GLY A 630 15.47 -32.58 -5.75
C GLY A 630 15.61 -33.28 -4.40
N PRO A 631 14.53 -33.31 -3.60
CA PRO A 631 13.20 -32.76 -3.92
C PRO A 631 13.14 -31.23 -3.77
N TRP A 632 12.45 -30.57 -4.70
CA TRP A 632 12.24 -29.11 -4.70
C TRP A 632 11.09 -28.66 -3.81
N LEU A 633 10.21 -29.58 -3.45
CA LEU A 633 9.11 -29.44 -2.52
C LEU A 633 9.03 -30.72 -1.71
N GLU A 634 8.70 -30.62 -0.42
CA GLU A 634 8.50 -31.78 0.45
C GLU A 634 7.22 -32.54 0.06
N GLU A 635 6.19 -31.81 -0.37
CA GLU A 635 4.95 -32.40 -0.87
C GLU A 635 4.36 -31.56 -2.00
N ILE A 636 4.00 -32.22 -3.09
CA ILE A 636 3.13 -31.66 -4.13
C ILE A 636 2.23 -32.79 -4.62
N ASP A 637 1.00 -32.85 -4.10
CA ASP A 637 0.13 -33.98 -4.36
C ASP A 637 -1.35 -33.69 -4.10
N HIS A 638 -2.22 -34.58 -4.56
CA HIS A 638 -3.66 -34.53 -4.29
C HIS A 638 -4.34 -33.22 -4.73
N ASN A 639 -3.94 -32.66 -5.86
CA ASN A 639 -4.53 -31.44 -6.44
C ASN A 639 -5.54 -31.78 -7.54
N CYS A 640 -6.51 -30.88 -7.77
CA CYS A 640 -7.44 -30.96 -8.90
C CYS A 640 -7.12 -29.87 -9.92
N PHE A 641 -6.79 -30.28 -11.14
CA PHE A 641 -6.39 -29.40 -12.21
C PHE A 641 -7.42 -29.38 -13.33
N TYR A 642 -7.66 -28.21 -13.90
CA TYR A 642 -8.44 -28.05 -15.12
C TYR A 642 -7.86 -26.93 -15.98
N SER A 643 -7.93 -27.09 -17.30
CA SER A 643 -7.54 -26.08 -18.27
C SER A 643 -8.45 -26.15 -19.49
N ASP A 644 -8.78 -25.00 -20.07
CA ASP A 644 -9.56 -24.92 -21.32
C ASP A 644 -8.81 -25.46 -22.55
N LEU A 645 -7.50 -25.68 -22.44
CA LEU A 645 -6.73 -26.44 -23.42
C LEU A 645 -7.04 -27.95 -23.43
N GLY A 646 -7.71 -28.45 -22.39
CA GLY A 646 -8.02 -29.88 -22.27
C GLY A 646 -6.85 -30.76 -21.86
N GLU A 647 -5.71 -30.17 -21.48
CA GLU A 647 -4.54 -30.89 -20.98
C GLU A 647 -3.86 -30.17 -19.80
N PHE A 648 -3.12 -30.94 -19.00
CA PHE A 648 -2.22 -30.42 -17.97
C PHE A 648 -0.86 -30.13 -18.59
N VAL A 649 -0.30 -28.97 -18.28
CA VAL A 649 1.07 -28.59 -18.66
C VAL A 649 1.79 -28.00 -17.45
N ALA A 650 2.87 -28.65 -17.03
CA ALA A 650 3.86 -28.06 -16.14
C ALA A 650 5.09 -27.64 -16.96
N ARG A 651 5.48 -26.37 -16.88
CA ARG A 651 6.71 -25.88 -17.50
C ARG A 651 7.83 -25.79 -16.47
N VAL A 652 8.98 -26.37 -16.79
CA VAL A 652 10.21 -26.24 -16.01
C VAL A 652 11.25 -25.49 -16.84
N GLN A 653 11.88 -24.48 -16.23
CA GLN A 653 12.93 -23.68 -16.85
C GLN A 653 14.22 -23.83 -16.03
N THR A 654 15.25 -24.47 -16.59
CA THR A 654 16.53 -24.74 -15.90
C THR A 654 17.62 -23.79 -16.38
N ARG A 655 18.50 -23.36 -15.45
CA ARG A 655 19.69 -22.54 -15.76
C ARG A 655 20.87 -23.45 -16.11
N ALA A 656 21.72 -23.04 -17.04
CA ALA A 656 22.97 -23.75 -17.34
C ALA A 656 24.02 -23.47 -16.25
N GLU A 657 24.88 -24.45 -15.95
CA GLU A 657 25.99 -24.31 -15.01
C GLU A 657 27.04 -23.31 -15.54
N GLY A 658 27.48 -22.36 -14.70
CA GLY A 658 28.52 -21.39 -15.06
C GLY A 658 28.02 -20.17 -15.84
N ASP A 659 26.71 -19.90 -15.80
CA ASP A 659 26.16 -18.65 -16.34
C ASP A 659 26.54 -17.46 -15.43
N PHE A 660 27.64 -16.78 -15.77
CA PHE A 660 28.26 -15.66 -15.05
C PHE A 660 27.57 -14.29 -15.22
N ILE A 661 26.33 -14.28 -15.68
CA ILE A 661 25.68 -13.07 -16.19
C ILE A 661 24.47 -12.69 -15.31
N GLU A 662 24.07 -11.42 -15.29
CA GLU A 662 22.90 -10.96 -14.54
C GLU A 662 21.61 -11.71 -14.91
N TRP A 663 20.65 -11.78 -13.98
CA TRP A 663 19.41 -12.57 -14.13
C TRP A 663 18.69 -12.32 -15.46
N GLN A 664 18.66 -11.07 -15.92
CA GLN A 664 18.02 -10.67 -17.17
C GLN A 664 18.66 -11.33 -18.42
N GLU A 665 19.98 -11.57 -18.41
CA GLU A 665 20.71 -12.15 -19.54
C GLU A 665 20.80 -13.68 -19.50
N VAL A 666 20.71 -14.29 -18.31
CA VAL A 666 20.61 -15.76 -18.14
C VAL A 666 19.25 -16.26 -18.60
N ARG A 667 18.21 -15.45 -18.39
CA ARG A 667 16.81 -15.81 -18.64
C ARG A 667 16.54 -16.26 -20.08
N GLY A 668 17.05 -15.55 -21.08
CA GLY A 668 16.85 -15.89 -22.50
C GLY A 668 17.56 -17.18 -22.94
N ARG A 669 18.39 -17.77 -22.07
CA ARG A 669 19.23 -18.95 -22.36
C ARG A 669 18.84 -20.18 -21.53
N MET A 670 17.80 -20.09 -20.70
CA MET A 670 17.31 -21.22 -19.91
C MET A 670 16.71 -22.32 -20.79
N GLU A 671 17.01 -23.58 -20.48
CA GLU A 671 16.36 -24.72 -21.11
C GLU A 671 14.92 -24.80 -20.60
N LYS A 672 13.96 -24.90 -21.53
CA LYS A 672 12.52 -24.91 -21.22
C LYS A 672 11.95 -26.26 -21.60
N LYS A 673 11.33 -26.95 -20.65
CA LYS A 673 10.69 -28.25 -20.89
C LYS A 673 9.26 -28.25 -20.33
N LYS A 674 8.32 -28.75 -21.14
CA LYS A 674 6.92 -28.94 -20.77
C LYS A 674 6.67 -30.42 -20.47
N TYR A 675 5.83 -30.69 -19.47
CA TYR A 675 5.46 -32.02 -19.01
C TYR A 675 3.95 -32.18 -18.99
N SER A 676 3.47 -33.28 -19.54
CA SER A 676 2.11 -33.77 -19.30
C SER A 676 1.94 -34.24 -17.87
N LEU A 677 0.70 -34.43 -17.40
CA LEU A 677 0.46 -34.94 -16.03
C LEU A 677 1.11 -36.30 -15.82
N GLN A 678 1.06 -37.19 -16.81
CA GLN A 678 1.67 -38.52 -16.69
C GLN A 678 3.20 -38.46 -16.56
N GLU A 679 3.85 -37.60 -17.35
CA GLU A 679 5.30 -37.39 -17.25
C GLU A 679 5.68 -36.72 -15.92
N TRP A 680 4.88 -35.76 -15.47
CA TRP A 680 5.05 -35.09 -14.19
C TRP A 680 4.93 -36.07 -13.01
N GLN A 681 3.95 -36.97 -13.07
CA GLN A 681 3.76 -38.08 -12.13
C GLN A 681 4.90 -39.10 -12.16
N ALA A 682 5.47 -39.37 -13.34
CA ALA A 682 6.63 -40.23 -13.47
C ALA A 682 7.89 -39.64 -12.82
N LEU A 683 7.97 -38.31 -12.67
CA LEU A 683 9.01 -37.64 -11.88
C LEU A 683 8.77 -37.70 -10.36
N GLY A 684 7.60 -38.19 -9.93
CA GLY A 684 7.23 -38.33 -8.52
C GLY A 684 6.39 -37.18 -7.96
N PHE A 685 6.01 -36.20 -8.78
CA PHE A 685 5.14 -35.08 -8.40
C PHE A 685 3.68 -35.37 -8.68
N ASP A 686 2.74 -34.86 -7.87
CA ASP A 686 1.30 -34.92 -8.15
C ASP A 686 0.76 -36.34 -8.43
N ARG A 687 1.33 -37.37 -7.77
CA ARG A 687 1.06 -38.80 -8.02
C ARG A 687 -0.40 -39.20 -7.88
N HIS A 688 -1.13 -38.50 -7.01
CA HIS A 688 -2.55 -38.71 -6.72
C HIS A 688 -3.41 -37.52 -7.18
N SER A 689 -2.81 -36.49 -7.76
CA SER A 689 -3.53 -35.38 -8.37
C SER A 689 -4.23 -35.82 -9.66
N ILE A 690 -5.26 -35.07 -10.02
CA ILE A 690 -6.12 -35.39 -11.16
C ILE A 690 -6.28 -34.18 -12.09
N PHE A 691 -6.43 -34.46 -13.38
CA PHE A 691 -6.89 -33.46 -14.35
C PHE A 691 -8.37 -33.71 -14.66
N ALA A 692 -9.26 -32.89 -14.10
CA ALA A 692 -10.70 -33.01 -14.24
C ALA A 692 -11.40 -31.69 -13.90
N ASP A 693 -12.56 -31.44 -14.52
CA ASP A 693 -13.43 -30.32 -14.17
C ASP A 693 -13.82 -30.41 -12.68
N PRO A 694 -13.57 -29.36 -11.86
CA PRO A 694 -13.92 -29.36 -10.44
C PRO A 694 -15.43 -29.31 -10.19
N GLN A 695 -16.26 -29.02 -11.20
CA GLN A 695 -17.72 -28.98 -11.09
C GLN A 695 -18.21 -27.97 -10.05
N PHE A 696 -17.78 -26.71 -10.19
CA PHE A 696 -18.27 -25.59 -9.37
C PHE A 696 -19.80 -25.48 -9.41
N ILE A 697 -20.39 -24.96 -8.33
CA ILE A 697 -21.84 -24.81 -8.18
C ILE A 697 -22.38 -23.73 -9.11
N ASP A 698 -21.89 -22.49 -8.99
CA ASP A 698 -22.33 -21.33 -9.76
C ASP A 698 -21.24 -20.24 -9.82
N PRO A 699 -20.13 -20.47 -10.55
CA PRO A 699 -18.99 -19.57 -10.59
C PRO A 699 -19.33 -18.21 -11.22
N GLU A 700 -20.33 -18.14 -12.11
CA GLU A 700 -20.82 -16.88 -12.70
C GLU A 700 -21.39 -15.93 -11.63
N LYS A 701 -21.94 -16.48 -10.55
CA LYS A 701 -22.41 -15.72 -9.38
C LYS A 701 -21.42 -15.73 -8.22
N GLY A 702 -20.17 -16.16 -8.44
CA GLY A 702 -19.12 -16.19 -7.41
C GLY A 702 -19.18 -17.37 -6.44
N ASP A 703 -20.01 -18.39 -6.68
CA ASP A 703 -20.05 -19.62 -5.87
C ASP A 703 -19.10 -20.69 -6.41
N TYR A 704 -17.86 -20.64 -5.93
CA TYR A 704 -16.78 -21.56 -6.30
C TYR A 704 -16.72 -22.82 -5.45
N ARG A 705 -17.73 -23.10 -4.62
CA ARG A 705 -17.85 -24.42 -3.99
C ARG A 705 -18.09 -25.48 -5.07
N VAL A 706 -17.65 -26.70 -4.83
CA VAL A 706 -17.84 -27.83 -5.74
C VAL A 706 -19.06 -28.66 -5.38
N LYS A 707 -19.74 -29.22 -6.39
CA LYS A 707 -20.93 -30.06 -6.23
C LYS A 707 -20.63 -31.37 -5.51
N PRO A 708 -21.62 -32.00 -4.84
CA PRO A 708 -21.50 -33.37 -4.34
C PRO A 708 -21.05 -34.32 -5.45
N GLY A 709 -20.01 -35.11 -5.19
CA GLY A 709 -19.44 -36.05 -6.18
C GLY A 709 -18.37 -35.46 -7.10
N SER A 710 -18.05 -34.17 -6.95
CA SER A 710 -16.95 -33.51 -7.65
C SER A 710 -15.64 -34.32 -7.56
N PRO A 711 -14.84 -34.39 -8.64
CA PRO A 711 -13.51 -35.00 -8.60
C PRO A 711 -12.58 -34.36 -7.55
N ALA A 712 -12.69 -33.05 -7.30
CA ALA A 712 -11.86 -32.35 -6.34
C ALA A 712 -12.02 -32.90 -4.91
N LEU A 713 -13.25 -33.27 -4.52
CA LEU A 713 -13.52 -33.89 -3.21
C LEU A 713 -12.82 -35.24 -3.03
N LYS A 714 -12.53 -35.96 -4.13
CA LYS A 714 -11.84 -37.27 -4.07
C LYS A 714 -10.35 -37.15 -3.81
N VAL A 715 -9.77 -35.99 -4.12
CA VAL A 715 -8.37 -35.66 -3.83
C VAL A 715 -8.26 -34.83 -2.55
N GLY A 716 -9.28 -34.83 -1.68
CA GLY A 716 -9.17 -34.22 -0.34
C GLY A 716 -9.44 -32.73 -0.27
N PHE A 717 -9.89 -32.08 -1.36
CA PHE A 717 -10.40 -30.71 -1.28
C PHE A 717 -11.68 -30.68 -0.42
N GLU A 718 -11.81 -29.66 0.42
CA GLU A 718 -12.95 -29.38 1.27
C GLU A 718 -13.57 -28.02 0.91
N ASN A 719 -14.89 -28.00 0.69
CA ASN A 719 -15.61 -26.75 0.46
C ASN A 719 -15.47 -25.79 1.65
N PHE A 720 -15.23 -24.52 1.37
CA PHE A 720 -15.23 -23.43 2.33
C PHE A 720 -16.18 -22.31 1.90
N ASP A 721 -16.63 -21.50 2.85
CA ASP A 721 -17.50 -20.35 2.61
C ASP A 721 -16.68 -19.06 2.51
N ILE A 722 -16.75 -18.41 1.35
CA ILE A 722 -16.06 -17.14 1.08
C ILE A 722 -16.97 -15.93 1.24
N SER A 723 -18.27 -16.12 1.47
CA SER A 723 -19.27 -15.04 1.51
C SER A 723 -19.03 -14.01 2.63
N SER A 724 -18.25 -14.39 3.65
CA SER A 724 -17.88 -13.54 4.78
C SER A 724 -16.64 -12.68 4.53
N ALA A 725 -15.98 -12.81 3.38
CA ALA A 725 -14.83 -11.97 3.04
C ALA A 725 -15.24 -10.50 2.82
N GLY A 726 -14.39 -9.58 3.26
CA GLY A 726 -14.59 -8.12 3.26
C GLY A 726 -15.34 -7.60 4.47
N LEU A 727 -16.00 -6.44 4.31
CA LEU A 727 -16.60 -5.69 5.42
C LEU A 727 -17.67 -6.49 6.18
N LEU A 728 -17.64 -6.35 7.50
CA LEU A 728 -18.66 -6.89 8.39
C LEU A 728 -19.96 -6.05 8.35
N PRO A 729 -21.12 -6.62 8.70
CA PRO A 729 -22.40 -5.91 8.70
C PRO A 729 -22.44 -4.65 9.59
N ASP A 730 -21.58 -4.57 10.61
CA ASP A 730 -21.45 -3.45 11.53
C ASP A 730 -20.51 -2.33 11.05
N PHE A 731 -19.91 -2.45 9.84
CA PHE A 731 -19.15 -1.36 9.24
C PHE A 731 -20.00 -0.08 9.18
N PRO A 732 -19.49 1.09 9.66
CA PRO A 732 -20.30 2.30 9.82
C PRO A 732 -21.02 2.70 8.53
N LYS A 733 -22.35 2.82 8.62
CA LYS A 733 -23.20 3.09 7.46
C LYS A 733 -22.89 4.43 6.80
N GLN A 734 -22.51 5.44 7.59
CA GLN A 734 -22.17 6.76 7.04
C GLN A 734 -20.93 6.75 6.14
N TRP A 735 -20.06 5.73 6.25
CA TRP A 735 -18.83 5.61 5.46
C TRP A 735 -18.95 4.64 4.29
N ARG A 736 -20.10 3.99 4.10
CA ARG A 736 -20.29 3.12 2.94
C ARG A 736 -20.41 3.97 1.69
N ASP A 737 -19.64 3.63 0.66
CA ASP A 737 -19.81 4.27 -0.64
C ASP A 737 -21.19 3.93 -1.20
N LYS A 738 -21.88 4.94 -1.72
CA LYS A 738 -23.18 4.75 -2.39
C LYS A 738 -23.06 3.86 -3.65
N HIS A 739 -21.84 3.61 -4.12
CA HIS A 739 -21.51 2.87 -5.34
C HIS A 739 -20.60 1.66 -5.10
N ALA A 740 -20.39 1.21 -3.86
CA ALA A 740 -19.57 0.03 -3.57
C ALA A 740 -20.05 -1.19 -4.38
N TYR A 741 -19.10 -1.98 -4.89
CA TYR A 741 -19.37 -3.21 -5.62
C TYR A 741 -20.26 -4.12 -4.78
N GLN A 742 -21.49 -4.39 -5.24
CA GLN A 742 -22.36 -5.33 -4.57
C GLN A 742 -21.83 -6.75 -4.83
N LYS A 743 -21.29 -7.36 -3.78
CA LYS A 743 -20.99 -8.80 -3.80
C LYS A 743 -22.25 -9.57 -4.21
N PRO A 744 -22.15 -10.61 -5.04
CA PRO A 744 -23.28 -11.48 -5.31
C PRO A 744 -23.86 -12.01 -3.99
N ASN A 745 -25.13 -11.71 -3.73
CA ASN A 745 -25.82 -12.20 -2.54
C ASN A 745 -26.03 -13.73 -2.65
N HIS A 746 -25.51 -14.50 -1.69
CA HIS A 746 -25.81 -15.94 -1.54
C HIS A 746 -27.21 -16.23 -0.97
N GLN A 747 -28.08 -15.23 -0.80
CA GLN A 747 -29.46 -15.45 -0.37
C GLN A 747 -30.34 -15.83 -1.55
N GLY A 748 -30.27 -17.10 -1.93
CA GLY A 748 -31.42 -17.78 -2.51
C GLY A 748 -32.53 -17.88 -1.46
N GLU A 749 -33.28 -16.79 -1.27
CA GLU A 749 -34.61 -16.90 -0.67
C GLU A 749 -35.47 -17.77 -1.59
N THR A 750 -35.62 -19.03 -1.22
CA THR A 750 -36.71 -19.88 -1.70
C THR A 750 -38.02 -19.27 -1.22
N LYS A 751 -38.61 -18.37 -2.02
CA LYS A 751 -40.02 -18.03 -1.88
C LYS A 751 -40.85 -19.19 -2.42
N ASN A 752 -41.26 -20.07 -1.53
CA ASN A 752 -42.45 -20.88 -1.71
C ASN A 752 -43.65 -19.94 -1.84
N VAL A 753 -44.26 -19.86 -3.03
CA VAL A 753 -45.68 -20.19 -3.35
C VAL A 753 -45.78 -20.39 -4.86
#